data_AF-A0A7M3Z760-F1
#
_entry.id   AF-A0A7M3Z760-F1
#
_cell.length_a   1.000
_cell.length_b   1.000
_cell.length_c   1.000
_cell.angle_alpha   90.00
_cell.angle_beta   90.00
_cell.angle_gamma   90.00
#
_symmetry.space_group_name_H-M   'P 1'
#
loop_
_entity.id
_entity.type
_entity.pdbx_description
1 polymer ?
#
loop_
_entity_poly.entity_id
_entity_poly.type
_entity_poly.pdbx_seq_one_letter_code
_entity_poly.pdbx_strand_id
1 'polypeptide(L)'
;MIMKGRYTTLLLSLILLFSTAFAPNYLTYSNSNNHYTEGKSITPPCGGPSNTDSIVILPPGPVTLPADQSRIFTATLKNSNGDTLGGSPDWAVSDGSINPQGGGDAIYYPTSIGNHTVWACAANVVASVEVIVTMGDAESIELVGNKINLTADEVVELQVIEYDLHGNSGNMFVPSAQWNIPEGSSLHAVGGQPAIWTPGPIGNHTISVNAAGFSASWDVNVSRGVGVDLVIQNDRTIITSDESLVLSMSISDIRGNLWQVEGEWSTLAPQAMAWLTNNESHQTTFDGNLVGNWTVHAEYNGPENGNLNMSDEVTIDVRVGNIALVEILGHDSTMLTGDVLQLNPIATDLDGNIIEDATFNWSVDGPSGAESIDEFNQTFIPTTKGQHNILAESGGRPSSIRVQVEWSEPIDLNVTTSDGDWYLTVVTGETLSLHVQGLDVRGEWHSYNPNWTIDENFGSIEESGGEGDYLYHAASVNWTQLHAFVGENEFTILVYVTPGILDHIEVSVTDRGVQGESVPFTLRGFDISGNGVSIPICDVTVTSTAGRTECNEESWTLYLDNGGEQQVVKATYENANGSGYIDVQPTLLSGQFGSSTQVIAGGAILISMLIVVVLVAVYMRVKRIANEYDEEEEEEEVDAPQEMGQSMGQTPPPLGGIVAPPHGMAMPMPPSPMLGTEKGKRLPPSPPPPAFMFGTGITSNSSSAQPIPGVFVRSEPKYGWGDPTQQPLPQGYGWEQIGGTSVGVQPAPQQPQSEAPPPPRPKELEEEKPSALSSALSMFPDSTSNNDAESESDEEVVVSEEEPEMEEEVQEIPEEIDSPPDDESDSPTEEYEWEDDSEDEQTESNEAEDDKWDSWDNEWEGDEVADVESEDSSTEEGSEEVDDKITEAVEPGLGPCTEKGEILKPLPGTKSGESGWYFDSNGKPSLWEFRSIGWERIK
;
A
#
# COMPACT_ATOMS: atom_id res chain seq x y z
N MET A 1 56.90 21.01 49.64
CA MET A 1 57.55 21.89 48.63
C MET A 1 56.51 22.97 48.33
N ILE A 2 56.57 24.22 48.81
CA ILE A 2 57.63 25.27 48.88
C ILE A 2 57.80 26.01 47.54
N MET A 3 57.73 27.36 47.62
CA MET A 3 57.78 28.43 46.60
C MET A 3 56.40 28.93 46.12
N LYS A 4 55.93 30.17 46.34
CA LYS A 4 56.43 31.38 47.05
C LYS A 4 57.24 32.44 46.27
N GLY A 5 56.57 33.20 45.40
CA GLY A 5 56.85 34.60 45.02
C GLY A 5 55.51 35.29 44.69
N ARG A 6 55.13 36.53 45.05
CA ARG A 6 55.79 37.82 45.36
C ARG A 6 56.13 38.74 44.15
N TYR A 7 55.09 39.34 43.58
CA TYR A 7 55.02 40.78 43.30
C TYR A 7 53.75 41.31 44.00
N THR A 8 53.73 42.22 44.98
CA THR A 8 54.07 43.66 45.07
C THR A 8 53.28 44.61 44.16
N THR A 9 52.69 45.62 44.81
CA THR A 9 52.31 46.96 44.30
C THR A 9 51.28 47.09 43.17
N LEU A 10 50.00 46.82 43.46
CA LEU A 10 48.86 47.68 43.04
C LEU A 10 47.52 47.27 43.67
N LEU A 11 47.17 47.85 44.84
CA LEU A 11 45.79 48.04 45.36
C LEU A 11 45.81 48.64 46.78
N LEU A 12 46.17 49.92 46.91
CA LEU A 12 46.08 50.66 48.18
C LEU A 12 45.80 52.16 47.94
N SER A 13 44.84 52.46 47.05
CA SER A 13 44.61 53.84 46.58
C SER A 13 43.17 54.11 46.11
N LEU A 14 42.16 53.69 46.89
CA LEU A 14 40.77 54.14 46.70
C LEU A 14 39.95 54.29 48.00
N ILE A 15 40.60 54.61 49.13
CA ILE A 15 39.93 55.04 50.37
C ILE A 15 40.60 56.31 50.88
N LEU A 16 40.40 57.42 50.15
CA LEU A 16 40.68 58.82 50.50
C LEU A 16 40.18 59.70 49.35
N LEU A 17 39.71 60.92 49.66
CA LEU A 17 38.75 61.72 48.87
C LEU A 17 37.31 61.14 48.98
N PHE A 18 36.31 61.82 49.56
CA PHE A 18 36.23 63.21 50.04
C PHE A 18 36.02 63.29 51.57
N SER A 19 36.94 63.96 52.26
CA SER A 19 36.75 64.49 53.62
C SER A 19 37.31 65.92 53.74
N THR A 20 37.14 66.71 52.68
CA THR A 20 37.54 68.12 52.63
C THR A 20 36.63 68.97 53.52
N ALA A 21 37.18 69.49 54.62
CA ALA A 21 36.46 70.33 55.56
C ALA A 21 36.02 71.67 54.93
N PHE A 22 34.75 71.77 54.57
CA PHE A 22 34.10 73.06 54.30
C PHE A 22 33.70 73.71 55.62
N ALA A 23 34.62 74.48 56.20
CA ALA A 23 34.30 75.38 57.29
C ALA A 23 33.34 76.49 56.77
N PRO A 24 32.17 76.71 57.41
CA PRO A 24 31.33 77.83 57.06
C PRO A 24 31.99 79.13 57.52
N ASN A 25 32.50 79.91 56.56
CA ASN A 25 32.99 81.27 56.79
C ASN A 25 31.81 82.22 57.09
N TYR A 26 31.21 82.09 58.26
CA TYR A 26 30.31 83.12 58.77
C TYR A 26 31.11 84.38 59.07
N LEU A 27 30.78 85.45 58.33
CA LEU A 27 31.38 86.77 58.51
C LEU A 27 31.18 87.24 59.94
N THR A 28 32.29 87.53 60.62
CA THR A 28 32.31 88.06 62.00
C THR A 28 31.86 89.52 62.04
N TYR A 29 30.57 89.75 61.79
CA TYR A 29 29.96 91.05 62.07
C TYR A 29 29.79 91.22 63.58
N SER A 30 30.70 91.96 64.20
CA SER A 30 30.68 92.22 65.63
C SER A 30 29.50 93.12 66.01
N ASN A 31 28.39 92.50 66.43
CA ASN A 31 27.33 93.16 67.18
C ASN A 31 26.99 92.33 68.42
N SER A 32 27.28 92.87 69.59
CA SER A 32 26.91 92.28 70.87
C SER A 32 25.39 92.39 71.07
N ASN A 33 24.72 91.27 71.36
CA ASN A 33 23.56 91.22 72.26
C ASN A 33 23.21 89.76 72.65
N ASN A 34 23.29 89.49 73.95
CA ASN A 34 22.67 88.42 74.74
C ASN A 34 22.09 87.18 74.00
N HIS A 35 22.82 86.07 74.03
CA HIS A 35 22.18 84.75 74.03
C HIS A 35 21.38 84.57 75.34
N TYR A 36 20.16 84.05 75.23
CA TYR A 36 19.45 83.41 76.35
C TYR A 36 19.43 81.90 76.09
N THR A 37 19.84 81.12 77.09
CA THR A 37 20.07 79.68 77.00
C THR A 37 18.87 78.86 77.49
N GLU A 38 18.58 77.78 76.76
CA GLU A 38 18.16 76.43 77.21
C GLU A 38 17.12 76.30 78.34
N GLY A 39 16.15 75.39 78.14
CA GLY A 39 14.99 75.07 79.01
C GLY A 39 15.16 75.40 80.50
N LYS A 40 14.52 76.48 80.96
CA LYS A 40 14.75 77.05 82.30
C LYS A 40 13.47 77.48 82.98
N SER A 41 13.18 76.86 84.12
CA SER A 41 12.10 77.29 85.02
C SER A 41 12.36 78.72 85.53
N ILE A 42 11.34 79.58 85.47
CA ILE A 42 11.44 80.98 85.88
C ILE A 42 11.27 81.12 87.39
N THR A 43 12.24 81.76 88.06
CA THR A 43 12.23 81.95 89.51
C THR A 43 12.14 83.44 89.87
N PRO A 44 11.03 83.91 90.49
CA PRO A 44 10.94 85.27 91.00
C PRO A 44 11.99 85.59 92.08
N PRO A 45 12.35 86.87 92.29
CA PRO A 45 11.80 88.06 91.65
C PRO A 45 12.37 88.29 90.24
N CYS A 46 11.49 88.60 89.31
CA CYS A 46 11.80 88.94 87.92
C CYS A 46 11.81 90.46 87.71
N GLY A 47 12.22 90.90 86.51
CA GLY A 47 12.18 92.27 86.06
C GLY A 47 10.77 92.87 85.91
N GLY A 48 10.68 93.99 85.20
CA GLY A 48 9.43 94.71 84.98
C GLY A 48 8.93 95.50 86.21
N PRO A 49 7.65 95.92 86.22
CA PRO A 49 7.10 96.80 87.25
C PRO A 49 6.88 96.09 88.59
N SER A 50 7.45 96.63 89.67
CA SER A 50 7.36 96.09 91.04
C SER A 50 5.95 96.09 91.66
N ASN A 51 4.99 96.74 91.01
CA ASN A 51 3.57 96.78 91.38
C ASN A 51 2.66 95.91 90.48
N THR A 52 3.25 94.95 89.76
CA THR A 52 2.48 93.93 89.01
C THR A 52 1.80 92.97 90.00
N ASP A 53 0.52 92.74 89.78
CA ASP A 53 -0.38 91.91 90.60
C ASP A 53 -0.95 90.73 89.80
N SER A 54 -1.19 90.93 88.49
CA SER A 54 -1.55 89.85 87.56
C SER A 54 -0.93 90.03 86.17
N ILE A 55 -0.75 88.92 85.46
CA ILE A 55 -0.23 88.86 84.09
C ILE A 55 -1.21 88.05 83.25
N VAL A 56 -1.56 88.56 82.06
CA VAL A 56 -2.41 87.85 81.08
C VAL A 56 -1.59 87.63 79.82
N ILE A 57 -1.32 86.36 79.49
CA ILE A 57 -0.66 85.96 78.25
C ILE A 57 -1.72 85.72 77.16
N LEU A 58 -1.49 86.25 75.97
CA LEU A 58 -2.26 86.00 74.76
C LEU A 58 -1.33 85.44 73.65
N PRO A 59 -1.79 84.49 72.82
CA PRO A 59 -3.06 83.76 72.95
C PRO A 59 -3.11 82.89 74.23
N PRO A 60 -4.30 82.68 74.83
CA PRO A 60 -4.46 81.74 75.92
C PRO A 60 -4.31 80.30 75.41
N GLY A 61 -3.84 79.41 76.28
CA GLY A 61 -3.50 78.02 75.91
C GLY A 61 -4.64 77.00 76.12
N PRO A 62 -4.41 75.74 75.69
CA PRO A 62 -3.21 75.27 75.00
C PRO A 62 -3.10 75.82 73.57
N VAL A 63 -1.87 76.07 73.11
CA VAL A 63 -1.58 76.56 71.75
C VAL A 63 -0.89 75.47 70.95
N THR A 64 -1.42 75.05 69.81
CA THR A 64 -0.74 74.10 68.92
C THR A 64 0.15 74.85 67.92
N LEU A 65 1.37 74.36 67.69
CA LEU A 65 2.38 74.99 66.84
C LEU A 65 3.36 73.94 66.27
N PRO A 66 3.59 73.88 64.95
CA PRO A 66 4.66 73.06 64.36
C PRO A 66 6.07 73.49 64.80
N ALA A 67 7.03 72.55 64.88
CA ALA A 67 8.36 72.77 65.44
C ALA A 67 9.22 73.78 64.65
N ASP A 68 8.94 73.96 63.36
CA ASP A 68 9.55 74.93 62.44
C ASP A 68 8.89 76.33 62.49
N GLN A 69 7.68 76.44 63.06
CA GLN A 69 6.90 77.67 63.08
C GLN A 69 7.09 78.46 64.38
N SER A 70 7.14 79.79 64.25
CA SER A 70 7.27 80.70 65.39
C SER A 70 5.94 81.32 65.81
N ARG A 71 5.82 81.68 67.10
CA ARG A 71 4.58 82.24 67.67
C ARG A 71 4.84 83.46 68.53
N ILE A 72 4.14 84.56 68.23
CA ILE A 72 4.13 85.74 69.10
C ILE A 72 3.24 85.45 70.32
N PHE A 73 3.77 85.72 71.51
CA PHE A 73 3.04 85.80 72.76
C PHE A 73 3.12 87.23 73.33
N THR A 74 1.97 87.76 73.73
CA THR A 74 1.79 89.10 74.32
C THR A 74 1.39 88.97 75.78
N ALA A 75 2.22 89.45 76.70
CA ALA A 75 1.96 89.45 78.13
C ALA A 75 1.53 90.85 78.63
N THR A 76 0.24 90.99 78.93
CA THR A 76 -0.33 92.21 79.53
C THR A 76 -0.16 92.18 81.05
N LEU A 77 0.69 93.06 81.58
CA LEU A 77 0.91 93.27 83.01
C LEU A 77 -0.18 94.16 83.60
N LYS A 78 -0.67 93.86 84.81
CA LYS A 78 -1.68 94.67 85.51
C LYS A 78 -1.35 94.91 86.99
N ASN A 79 -1.77 96.05 87.51
CA ASN A 79 -1.77 96.33 88.95
C ASN A 79 -3.01 95.72 89.64
N SER A 80 -3.08 95.86 90.96
CA SER A 80 -4.20 95.37 91.80
C SER A 80 -5.52 96.14 91.64
N ASN A 81 -5.56 97.24 90.88
CA ASN A 81 -6.80 97.88 90.43
C ASN A 81 -7.29 97.33 89.07
N GLY A 82 -6.45 96.55 88.37
CA GLY A 82 -6.71 96.06 87.01
C GLY A 82 -6.17 96.96 85.88
N ASP A 83 -5.51 98.08 86.20
CA ASP A 83 -4.90 98.98 85.19
C ASP A 83 -3.71 98.29 84.51
N THR A 84 -3.57 98.46 83.20
CA THR A 84 -2.43 97.95 82.42
C THR A 84 -1.14 98.70 82.76
N LEU A 85 -0.09 97.96 83.13
CA LEU A 85 1.23 98.51 83.44
C LEU A 85 2.14 98.49 82.21
N GLY A 86 2.87 99.58 81.99
CA GLY A 86 3.91 99.66 80.96
C GLY A 86 5.22 99.02 81.43
N GLY A 87 5.74 98.08 80.67
CA GLY A 87 7.01 97.39 80.91
C GLY A 87 7.12 96.11 80.08
N SER A 88 8.29 95.47 80.12
CA SER A 88 8.46 94.10 79.61
C SER A 88 8.53 93.14 80.80
N PRO A 89 7.85 91.98 80.77
CA PRO A 89 8.18 90.86 81.65
C PRO A 89 9.46 90.16 81.18
N ASP A 90 10.05 89.39 82.09
CA ASP A 90 11.03 88.37 81.73
C ASP A 90 10.29 87.14 81.17
N TRP A 91 10.85 86.56 80.11
CA TRP A 91 10.29 85.38 79.43
C TRP A 91 11.20 84.17 79.60
N ALA A 92 10.60 82.98 79.71
CA ALA A 92 11.31 81.70 79.72
C ALA A 92 10.45 80.59 79.11
N VAL A 93 11.07 79.47 78.74
CA VAL A 93 10.42 78.33 78.09
C VAL A 93 10.99 77.00 78.60
N SER A 94 10.21 75.92 78.49
CA SER A 94 10.66 74.55 78.82
C SER A 94 11.56 73.94 77.74
N ASP A 95 11.31 74.27 76.48
CA ASP A 95 11.99 73.79 75.27
C ASP A 95 12.01 74.90 74.22
N GLY A 96 12.98 74.88 73.31
CA GLY A 96 13.16 75.90 72.29
C GLY A 96 13.77 77.18 72.84
N SER A 97 13.47 78.30 72.18
CA SER A 97 13.96 79.64 72.56
C SER A 97 12.85 80.68 72.49
N ILE A 98 13.00 81.76 73.27
CA ILE A 98 12.06 82.88 73.26
C ILE A 98 12.81 84.21 73.20
N ASN A 99 12.40 85.07 72.26
CA ASN A 99 13.06 86.34 71.96
C ASN A 99 12.11 87.52 72.27
N PRO A 100 12.30 88.24 73.39
CA PRO A 100 11.49 89.40 73.75
C PRO A 100 11.63 90.55 72.73
N GLN A 101 10.50 90.99 72.17
CA GLN A 101 10.45 92.13 71.24
C GLN A 101 10.27 93.47 71.96
N GLY A 102 9.89 93.42 73.25
CA GLY A 102 9.62 94.58 74.09
C GLY A 102 8.14 94.95 74.13
N GLY A 103 7.77 95.89 75.00
CA GLY A 103 6.38 96.38 75.14
C GLY A 103 5.37 95.38 75.71
N GLY A 104 5.81 94.15 76.02
CA GLY A 104 4.96 93.03 76.41
C GLY A 104 5.03 91.83 75.46
N ASP A 105 5.64 91.97 74.27
CA ASP A 105 5.69 90.91 73.26
C ASP A 105 6.99 90.09 73.29
N ALA A 106 6.89 88.82 72.92
CA ALA A 106 8.02 87.94 72.61
C ALA A 106 7.66 86.95 71.49
N ILE A 107 8.66 86.54 70.70
CA ILE A 107 8.52 85.47 69.70
C ILE A 107 9.08 84.17 70.28
N TYR A 108 8.24 83.13 70.35
CA TYR A 108 8.63 81.77 70.68
C TYR A 108 9.03 81.00 69.42
N TYR A 109 10.11 80.22 69.53
CA TYR A 109 10.58 79.25 68.55
C TYR A 109 10.72 77.90 69.27
N PRO A 110 9.83 76.93 69.05
CA PRO A 110 9.96 75.57 69.60
C PRO A 110 11.15 74.80 69.00
N THR A 111 11.47 73.63 69.55
CA THR A 111 12.44 72.70 68.95
C THR A 111 11.97 71.24 68.98
N SER A 112 11.57 70.73 70.15
CA SER A 112 11.19 69.33 70.36
C SER A 112 9.67 69.17 70.33
N ILE A 113 9.16 68.09 69.75
CA ILE A 113 7.73 67.74 69.85
C ILE A 113 7.27 67.48 71.30
N GLY A 114 5.99 67.71 71.57
CA GLY A 114 5.33 67.42 72.86
C GLY A 114 4.75 68.65 73.57
N ASN A 115 4.36 68.46 74.85
CA ASN A 115 3.73 69.51 75.65
C ASN A 115 4.78 70.34 76.40
N HIS A 116 4.88 71.62 76.02
CA HIS A 116 5.82 72.59 76.53
C HIS A 116 5.10 73.74 77.23
N THR A 117 5.85 74.59 77.93
CA THR A 117 5.31 75.75 78.64
C THR A 117 6.13 77.00 78.35
N VAL A 118 5.44 78.08 78.01
CA VAL A 118 5.99 79.43 77.94
C VAL A 118 5.59 80.20 79.20
N TRP A 119 6.56 80.81 79.87
CA TRP A 119 6.35 81.62 81.07
C TRP A 119 6.61 83.10 80.81
N ALA A 120 5.76 83.95 81.38
CA ALA A 120 6.00 85.39 81.52
C ALA A 120 5.98 85.76 83.01
N CYS A 121 7.01 86.47 83.47
CA CYS A 121 7.18 86.84 84.87
C CYS A 121 7.49 88.33 85.03
N ALA A 122 6.87 88.98 86.02
CA ALA A 122 7.19 90.35 86.40
C ALA A 122 7.07 90.52 87.92
N ALA A 123 8.10 91.12 88.53
CA ALA A 123 8.24 91.18 89.98
C ALA A 123 8.06 89.79 90.63
N ASN A 124 7.01 89.60 91.45
CA ASN A 124 6.71 88.33 92.13
C ASN A 124 5.60 87.50 91.45
N VAL A 125 5.12 87.91 90.28
CA VAL A 125 4.00 87.28 89.57
C VAL A 125 4.53 86.49 88.37
N VAL A 126 4.07 85.24 88.24
CA VAL A 126 4.32 84.38 87.08
C VAL A 126 2.98 84.02 86.45
N ALA A 127 2.89 84.10 85.12
CA ALA A 127 1.88 83.43 84.32
C ALA A 127 2.54 82.42 83.38
N SER A 128 1.78 81.41 82.97
CA SER A 128 2.22 80.35 82.07
C SER A 128 1.17 80.03 81.02
N VAL A 129 1.62 79.60 79.84
CA VAL A 129 0.76 79.07 78.78
C VAL A 129 1.34 77.77 78.25
N GLU A 130 0.48 76.75 78.12
CA GLU A 130 0.84 75.46 77.53
C GLU A 130 0.90 75.57 76.00
N VAL A 131 1.93 74.96 75.41
CA VAL A 131 2.12 74.88 73.96
C VAL A 131 2.31 73.42 73.59
N ILE A 132 1.48 72.91 72.67
CA ILE A 132 1.58 71.56 72.14
C ILE A 132 2.35 71.66 70.82
N VAL A 133 3.62 71.26 70.85
CA VAL A 133 4.48 71.29 69.67
C VAL A 133 4.27 70.01 68.86
N THR A 134 3.84 70.18 67.61
CA THR A 134 3.81 69.11 66.60
C THR A 134 5.08 69.15 65.77
N MET A 135 5.35 68.09 65.02
CA MET A 135 6.42 68.07 64.01
C MET A 135 6.27 69.25 63.04
N GLY A 136 7.39 69.76 62.52
CA GLY A 136 7.42 70.78 61.47
C GLY A 136 7.07 70.23 60.08
N ASP A 137 7.23 71.06 59.05
CA ASP A 137 7.29 70.55 57.67
C ASP A 137 8.49 69.58 57.52
N ALA A 138 8.30 68.48 56.78
CA ALA A 138 9.32 67.45 56.62
C ALA A 138 10.50 67.91 55.73
N GLU A 139 11.72 67.54 56.13
CA GLU A 139 12.99 67.82 55.44
C GLU A 139 13.58 66.54 54.80
N SER A 140 13.24 65.35 55.33
CA SER A 140 13.63 64.06 54.74
C SER A 140 12.71 62.91 55.14
N ILE A 141 12.85 61.78 54.45
CA ILE A 141 12.21 60.50 54.80
C ILE A 141 13.23 59.35 54.79
N GLU A 142 13.05 58.38 55.67
CA GLU A 142 13.77 57.10 55.73
C GLU A 142 12.78 55.96 55.49
N LEU A 143 13.23 54.89 54.82
CA LEU A 143 12.45 53.66 54.62
C LEU A 143 13.11 52.50 55.38
N VAL A 144 12.40 51.97 56.37
CA VAL A 144 12.90 50.90 57.25
C VAL A 144 12.05 49.64 57.06
N GLY A 145 12.68 48.53 56.65
CA GLY A 145 12.06 47.20 56.60
C GLY A 145 12.52 46.28 57.74
N ASN A 146 11.62 45.42 58.26
CA ASN A 146 11.91 44.60 59.44
C ASN A 146 12.81 43.35 59.21
N LYS A 147 13.11 42.99 57.94
CA LYS A 147 14.02 41.89 57.54
C LYS A 147 14.72 42.17 56.21
N ILE A 148 16.05 42.12 56.15
CA ILE A 148 16.82 42.31 54.89
C ILE A 148 17.09 41.03 54.08
N ASN A 149 16.86 39.85 54.68
CA ASN A 149 16.82 38.57 53.97
C ASN A 149 15.50 37.89 54.32
N LEU A 150 14.82 37.32 53.32
CA LEU A 150 13.58 36.56 53.48
C LEU A 150 13.48 35.49 52.38
N THR A 151 12.66 34.47 52.63
CA THR A 151 12.23 33.51 51.60
C THR A 151 10.97 34.01 50.89
N ALA A 152 10.71 33.55 49.67
CA ALA A 152 9.60 34.04 48.83
C ALA A 152 8.20 33.77 49.41
N ASP A 153 8.09 32.85 50.37
CA ASP A 153 6.87 32.53 51.10
C ASP A 153 6.59 33.47 52.31
N GLU A 154 7.59 34.21 52.79
CA GLU A 154 7.45 35.18 53.88
C GLU A 154 6.88 36.54 53.42
N VAL A 155 6.69 37.45 54.38
CA VAL A 155 6.37 38.88 54.17
C VAL A 155 7.27 39.75 55.04
N VAL A 156 7.44 41.01 54.64
CA VAL A 156 8.19 42.04 55.40
C VAL A 156 7.27 43.22 55.74
N GLU A 157 7.48 43.83 56.90
CA GLU A 157 6.82 45.09 57.28
C GLU A 157 7.76 46.26 56.94
N LEU A 158 7.23 47.25 56.23
CA LEU A 158 7.92 48.46 55.78
C LEU A 158 7.30 49.69 56.43
N GLN A 159 8.15 50.56 57.00
CA GLN A 159 7.74 51.79 57.68
C GLN A 159 8.49 52.97 57.09
N VAL A 160 7.75 54.00 56.66
CA VAL A 160 8.32 55.29 56.25
C VAL A 160 8.36 56.19 57.47
N ILE A 161 9.54 56.72 57.79
CA ILE A 161 9.77 57.64 58.89
C ILE A 161 10.11 58.99 58.26
N GLU A 162 9.32 60.03 58.56
CA GLU A 162 9.62 61.41 58.14
C GLU A 162 10.34 62.16 59.27
N TYR A 163 11.21 63.11 58.90
CA TYR A 163 12.02 63.92 59.81
C TYR A 163 11.87 65.41 59.49
N ASP A 164 11.71 66.26 60.50
CA ASP A 164 11.72 67.72 60.33
C ASP A 164 13.12 68.35 60.49
N LEU A 165 13.22 69.65 60.21
CA LEU A 165 14.46 70.45 60.31
C LEU A 165 15.12 70.45 61.70
N HIS A 166 14.41 70.04 62.76
CA HIS A 166 14.93 69.93 64.12
C HIS A 166 15.26 68.46 64.51
N GLY A 167 15.03 67.51 63.61
CA GLY A 167 15.26 66.08 63.83
C GLY A 167 14.17 65.39 64.64
N ASN A 168 12.98 66.00 64.80
CA ASN A 168 11.81 65.27 65.28
C ASN A 168 11.37 64.30 64.18
N SER A 169 10.94 63.10 64.56
CA SER A 169 10.50 62.08 63.61
C SER A 169 9.06 61.59 63.84
N GLY A 170 8.42 61.15 62.76
CA GLY A 170 7.05 60.67 62.74
C GLY A 170 6.83 59.53 61.75
N ASN A 171 5.73 58.81 61.88
CA ASN A 171 5.35 57.74 60.95
C ASN A 171 4.56 58.33 59.79
N MET A 172 5.18 58.37 58.60
CA MET A 172 4.53 58.86 57.39
C MET A 172 3.66 57.75 56.78
N PHE A 173 2.36 58.00 56.60
CA PHE A 173 1.52 57.09 55.81
C PHE A 173 1.70 57.37 54.31
N VAL A 174 2.15 56.36 53.56
CA VAL A 174 2.25 56.42 52.10
C VAL A 174 1.38 55.33 51.47
N PRO A 175 0.34 55.66 50.68
CA PRO A 175 -0.54 54.68 50.05
C PRO A 175 0.20 53.89 48.96
N SER A 176 -0.18 52.62 48.73
CA SER A 176 0.53 51.69 47.83
C SER A 176 0.84 52.25 46.43
N ALA A 177 0.03 53.16 45.89
CA ALA A 177 0.23 53.79 44.58
C ALA A 177 1.43 54.76 44.48
N GLN A 178 2.11 55.06 45.60
CA GLN A 178 3.32 55.90 45.66
C GLN A 178 4.61 55.10 45.91
N TRP A 179 4.50 53.78 45.92
CA TRP A 179 5.63 52.86 46.06
C TRP A 179 6.02 52.29 44.69
N ASN A 180 7.31 52.03 44.53
CA ASN A 180 7.90 51.33 43.41
C ASN A 180 8.49 50.01 43.95
N ILE A 181 7.95 48.89 43.48
CA ILE A 181 8.23 47.52 43.95
C ILE A 181 8.59 46.63 42.75
N PRO A 182 9.35 45.54 42.94
CA PRO A 182 9.65 44.59 41.87
C PRO A 182 8.39 44.02 41.19
N GLU A 183 8.46 43.78 39.89
CA GLU A 183 7.40 43.08 39.17
C GLU A 183 7.18 41.67 39.76
N GLY A 184 5.93 41.18 39.72
CA GLY A 184 5.53 39.94 40.39
C GLY A 184 5.39 40.02 41.92
N SER A 185 5.86 41.09 42.57
CA SER A 185 5.65 41.33 44.01
C SER A 185 4.36 42.14 44.30
N SER A 186 3.96 42.25 45.57
CA SER A 186 2.77 43.03 45.95
C SER A 186 2.93 43.78 47.28
N LEU A 187 2.22 44.91 47.44
CA LEU A 187 2.32 45.79 48.61
C LEU A 187 0.94 46.28 49.10
N HIS A 188 0.64 46.02 50.37
CA HIS A 188 -0.57 46.49 51.03
C HIS A 188 -0.25 47.52 52.14
N ALA A 189 -0.52 48.80 51.89
CA ALA A 189 -0.33 49.89 52.84
C ALA A 189 -1.68 50.37 53.42
N VAL A 190 -1.81 50.40 54.75
CA VAL A 190 -3.02 50.82 55.47
C VAL A 190 -2.71 51.94 56.46
N GLY A 191 -3.56 52.95 56.54
CA GLY A 191 -3.36 54.10 57.43
C GLY A 191 -3.24 53.70 58.90
N GLY A 192 -2.11 54.01 59.52
CA GLY A 192 -1.81 53.67 60.92
C GLY A 192 -1.18 52.30 61.14
N GLN A 193 -0.79 51.59 60.07
CA GLN A 193 -0.03 50.34 60.12
C GLN A 193 1.21 50.43 59.20
N PRO A 194 2.25 49.61 59.41
CA PRO A 194 3.30 49.40 58.41
C PRO A 194 2.70 48.91 57.08
N ALA A 195 3.37 49.19 55.97
CA ALA A 195 3.03 48.60 54.69
C ALA A 195 3.59 47.17 54.63
N ILE A 196 2.76 46.20 54.26
CA ILE A 196 3.17 44.80 54.15
C ILE A 196 3.58 44.54 52.70
N TRP A 197 4.84 44.16 52.46
CA TRP A 197 5.31 43.69 51.16
C TRP A 197 5.42 42.17 51.14
N THR A 198 4.92 41.59 50.07
CA THR A 198 5.02 40.17 49.74
C THR A 198 5.92 40.03 48.51
N PRO A 199 7.05 39.32 48.61
CA PRO A 199 7.96 39.10 47.48
C PRO A 199 7.32 38.25 46.38
N GLY A 200 7.91 38.32 45.19
CA GLY A 200 7.60 37.45 44.05
C GLY A 200 8.87 36.71 43.60
N PRO A 201 9.62 37.26 42.63
CA PRO A 201 10.86 36.66 42.14
C PRO A 201 11.98 36.65 43.19
N ILE A 202 12.81 35.60 43.17
CA ILE A 202 14.07 35.54 43.93
C ILE A 202 15.11 36.59 43.48
N GLY A 203 16.11 36.84 44.31
CA GLY A 203 17.25 37.74 44.05
C GLY A 203 17.28 39.00 44.91
N ASN A 204 18.21 39.90 44.59
CA ASN A 204 18.34 41.20 45.24
C ASN A 204 17.39 42.21 44.60
N HIS A 205 16.62 42.92 45.43
CA HIS A 205 15.58 43.86 45.03
C HIS A 205 15.71 45.17 45.80
N THR A 206 15.39 46.29 45.14
CA THR A 206 15.29 47.62 45.77
C THR A 206 13.83 48.06 45.80
N ILE A 207 13.25 48.17 46.99
CA ILE A 207 11.93 48.80 47.18
C ILE A 207 12.16 50.30 47.36
N SER A 208 11.32 51.13 46.74
CA SER A 208 11.43 52.60 46.86
C SER A 208 10.07 53.27 47.01
N VAL A 209 10.07 54.45 47.61
CA VAL A 209 8.84 55.19 47.97
C VAL A 209 9.03 56.68 47.67
N ASN A 210 8.03 57.30 47.03
CA ASN A 210 8.08 58.70 46.59
C ASN A 210 6.92 59.49 47.21
N ALA A 211 7.19 60.23 48.28
CA ALA A 211 6.17 60.90 49.10
C ALA A 211 6.61 62.31 49.56
N ALA A 212 5.67 63.25 49.61
CA ALA A 212 5.88 64.69 49.91
C ALA A 212 6.95 65.43 49.06
N GLY A 213 7.49 64.80 48.01
CA GLY A 213 8.61 65.34 47.22
C GLY A 213 9.97 64.72 47.54
N PHE A 214 10.03 63.85 48.56
CA PHE A 214 11.19 63.06 48.94
C PHE A 214 11.11 61.63 48.40
N SER A 215 12.27 60.99 48.32
CA SER A 215 12.43 59.60 47.88
C SER A 215 13.32 58.83 48.84
N ALA A 216 12.86 57.65 49.30
CA ALA A 216 13.70 56.70 50.03
C ALA A 216 13.67 55.33 49.36
N SER A 217 14.74 54.54 49.59
CA SER A 217 14.92 53.20 49.05
C SER A 217 15.45 52.26 50.13
N TRP A 218 15.13 50.98 50.00
CA TRP A 218 15.51 49.92 50.92
C TRP A 218 15.74 48.62 50.16
N ASP A 219 16.90 48.00 50.37
CA ASP A 219 17.39 46.85 49.63
C ASP A 219 17.15 45.54 50.40
N VAL A 220 16.79 44.47 49.68
CA VAL A 220 16.38 43.19 50.25
C VAL A 220 16.80 42.02 49.35
N ASN A 221 17.17 40.90 49.96
CA ASN A 221 17.51 39.66 49.26
C ASN A 221 16.43 38.59 49.49
N VAL A 222 15.79 38.14 48.41
CA VAL A 222 14.75 37.10 48.40
C VAL A 222 15.37 35.76 47.98
N SER A 223 15.37 34.77 48.87
CA SER A 223 15.67 33.38 48.53
C SER A 223 14.40 32.60 48.18
N ARG A 224 14.56 31.41 47.61
CA ARG A 224 13.45 30.46 47.31
C ARG A 224 12.60 30.21 48.56
N GLY A 225 11.27 30.06 48.40
CA GLY A 225 10.40 29.51 49.43
C GLY A 225 10.57 28.00 49.58
N VAL A 226 9.77 27.37 50.45
CA VAL A 226 9.59 25.91 50.44
C VAL A 226 8.88 25.50 49.15
N GLY A 227 9.35 24.45 48.49
CA GLY A 227 8.70 23.89 47.30
C GLY A 227 7.33 23.27 47.66
N VAL A 228 6.32 23.53 46.83
CA VAL A 228 4.92 23.10 47.06
C VAL A 228 4.29 22.32 45.90
N ASP A 229 4.91 22.37 44.72
CA ASP A 229 4.35 21.82 43.48
C ASP A 229 5.49 21.33 42.58
N LEU A 230 5.37 20.11 42.05
CA LEU A 230 6.36 19.49 41.15
C LEU A 230 5.92 19.74 39.70
N VAL A 231 6.89 20.00 38.82
CA VAL A 231 6.65 20.37 37.42
C VAL A 231 7.67 19.68 36.53
N ILE A 232 7.20 18.80 35.64
CA ILE A 232 7.99 18.28 34.52
C ILE A 232 8.07 19.37 33.45
N GLN A 233 9.29 19.81 33.14
CA GLN A 233 9.57 20.76 32.08
C GLN A 233 9.93 20.05 30.78
N ASN A 234 9.27 20.43 29.69
CA ASN A 234 9.56 20.04 28.32
C ASN A 234 9.31 21.22 27.35
N ASP A 235 9.77 21.08 26.10
CA ASP A 235 9.52 22.03 25.02
C ASP A 235 8.32 21.62 24.13
N ARG A 236 8.03 20.31 24.06
CA ARG A 236 6.92 19.72 23.29
C ARG A 236 6.35 18.45 23.93
N THR A 237 5.11 18.13 23.58
CA THR A 237 4.40 16.90 23.96
C THR A 237 4.04 16.00 22.77
N ILE A 238 4.55 16.32 21.58
CA ILE A 238 4.34 15.56 20.34
C ILE A 238 5.71 15.34 19.69
N ILE A 239 6.04 14.09 19.39
CA ILE A 239 7.30 13.65 18.75
C ILE A 239 7.02 12.51 17.77
N THR A 240 7.96 12.20 16.88
CA THR A 240 7.94 10.97 16.06
C THR A 240 8.78 9.85 16.69
N SER A 241 8.76 8.63 16.14
CA SER A 241 9.55 7.49 16.66
C SER A 241 11.06 7.60 16.37
N ASP A 242 11.46 8.49 15.45
CA ASP A 242 12.85 8.84 15.18
C ASP A 242 13.31 10.08 15.97
N GLU A 243 12.59 10.45 17.03
CA GLU A 243 12.88 11.58 17.91
C GLU A 243 12.85 11.23 19.40
N SER A 244 13.80 11.80 20.13
CA SER A 244 13.83 11.79 21.59
C SER A 244 13.46 13.17 22.18
N LEU A 245 12.90 13.16 23.39
CA LEU A 245 12.46 14.34 24.14
C LEU A 245 13.20 14.44 25.48
N VAL A 246 13.83 15.58 25.78
CA VAL A 246 14.43 15.83 27.09
C VAL A 246 13.37 16.39 28.04
N LEU A 247 13.24 15.74 29.20
CA LEU A 247 12.37 16.13 30.31
C LEU A 247 13.24 16.52 31.50
N SER A 248 12.93 17.63 32.17
CA SER A 248 13.62 18.05 33.40
C SER A 248 12.65 18.19 34.57
N MET A 249 13.06 17.66 35.73
CA MET A 249 12.27 17.71 36.96
C MET A 249 12.58 19.03 37.69
N SER A 250 11.58 19.88 37.87
CA SER A 250 11.68 21.09 38.69
C SER A 250 10.58 21.13 39.75
N ILE A 251 10.86 21.81 40.86
CA ILE A 251 9.88 22.14 41.89
C ILE A 251 9.65 23.66 41.90
N SER A 252 8.45 24.11 42.27
CA SER A 252 8.13 25.52 42.45
C SER A 252 7.67 25.87 43.88
N ASP A 253 7.97 27.09 44.33
CA ASP A 253 7.45 27.64 45.58
C ASP A 253 6.09 28.34 45.41
N ILE A 254 5.49 28.84 46.50
CA ILE A 254 4.19 29.54 46.48
C ILE A 254 4.19 30.91 45.76
N ARG A 255 5.24 31.24 44.99
CA ARG A 255 5.31 32.37 44.05
C ARG A 255 5.62 31.93 42.62
N GLY A 256 5.82 30.63 42.37
CA GLY A 256 6.19 30.09 41.07
C GLY A 256 7.68 30.22 40.74
N ASN A 257 8.56 30.48 41.73
CA ASN A 257 10.01 30.39 41.48
C ASN A 257 10.37 28.91 41.28
N LEU A 258 10.85 28.55 40.09
CA LEU A 258 11.21 27.18 39.72
C LEU A 258 12.69 26.90 39.96
N TRP A 259 13.00 25.67 40.36
CA TRP A 259 14.36 25.12 40.33
C TRP A 259 14.36 23.61 40.13
N GLN A 260 15.39 23.09 39.45
CA GLN A 260 15.56 21.67 39.22
C GLN A 260 15.79 20.91 40.55
N VAL A 261 15.29 19.69 40.64
CA VAL A 261 15.50 18.77 41.78
C VAL A 261 15.84 17.35 41.32
N GLU A 262 16.53 16.58 42.17
CA GLU A 262 16.83 15.16 41.94
C GLU A 262 15.66 14.28 42.38
N GLY A 263 15.20 13.37 41.52
CA GLY A 263 14.06 12.51 41.82
C GLY A 263 13.95 11.28 40.92
N GLU A 264 12.93 10.46 41.17
CA GLU A 264 12.70 9.21 40.44
C GLU A 264 11.83 9.45 39.21
N TRP A 265 12.21 8.84 38.08
CA TRP A 265 11.47 8.88 36.82
C TRP A 265 10.90 7.51 36.50
N SER A 266 9.67 7.48 36.01
CA SER A 266 8.97 6.25 35.65
C SER A 266 7.94 6.47 34.54
N THR A 267 7.27 5.41 34.09
CA THR A 267 6.18 5.46 33.11
C THR A 267 4.99 4.66 33.60
N LEU A 268 3.77 5.08 33.25
CA LEU A 268 2.55 4.32 33.59
C LEU A 268 2.43 3.00 32.81
N ALA A 269 3.20 2.83 31.73
CA ALA A 269 3.22 1.64 30.89
C ALA A 269 4.60 0.96 30.96
N PRO A 270 4.76 -0.19 31.65
CA PRO A 270 6.08 -0.74 32.00
C PRO A 270 7.05 -0.99 30.84
N GLN A 271 6.56 -1.20 29.61
CA GLN A 271 7.40 -1.32 28.41
C GLN A 271 8.14 -0.02 28.07
N ALA A 272 7.55 1.14 28.36
CA ALA A 272 8.13 2.45 28.09
C ALA A 272 9.26 2.84 29.05
N MET A 273 9.45 2.08 30.14
CA MET A 273 10.63 2.22 31.01
C MET A 273 11.96 2.00 30.26
N ALA A 274 11.95 1.20 29.18
CA ALA A 274 13.13 0.97 28.36
C ALA A 274 13.50 2.16 27.46
N TRP A 275 12.60 3.14 27.30
CA TRP A 275 12.81 4.34 26.49
C TRP A 275 13.17 5.58 27.34
N LEU A 276 13.17 5.46 28.67
CA LEU A 276 13.70 6.49 29.57
C LEU A 276 15.20 6.28 29.80
N THR A 277 16.02 7.14 29.18
CA THR A 277 17.44 7.24 29.50
C THR A 277 17.62 8.33 30.56
N ASN A 278 18.18 7.97 31.72
CA ASN A 278 18.49 8.94 32.78
C ASN A 278 19.89 9.53 32.51
N ASN A 279 19.95 10.81 32.11
CA ASN A 279 21.18 11.48 31.71
C ASN A 279 21.88 12.15 32.90
N GLU A 280 21.06 12.80 33.73
CA GLU A 280 21.45 13.46 34.97
C GLU A 280 20.34 13.21 35.99
N SER A 281 20.66 13.25 37.28
CA SER A 281 19.71 13.10 38.38
C SER A 281 18.45 14.00 38.33
N HIS A 282 18.51 15.09 37.54
CA HIS A 282 17.45 16.08 37.33
C HIS A 282 16.80 16.02 35.93
N GLN A 283 17.29 15.15 35.03
CA GLN A 283 16.93 15.12 33.60
C GLN A 283 16.90 13.70 33.00
N THR A 284 15.81 13.36 32.31
CA THR A 284 15.69 12.13 31.53
C THR A 284 15.35 12.43 30.07
N THR A 285 15.89 11.63 29.15
CA THR A 285 15.43 11.60 27.76
C THR A 285 14.41 10.47 27.61
N PHE A 286 13.22 10.80 27.12
CA PHE A 286 12.23 9.84 26.63
C PHE A 286 12.40 9.66 25.12
N ASP A 287 12.69 8.44 24.68
CA ASP A 287 12.71 8.08 23.25
C ASP A 287 11.29 7.80 22.75
N GLY A 288 10.88 8.44 21.65
CA GLY A 288 9.75 7.93 20.87
C GLY A 288 10.16 6.60 20.26
N ASN A 289 9.33 5.56 20.35
CA ASN A 289 9.68 4.24 19.80
C ASN A 289 8.44 3.53 19.23
N LEU A 290 7.42 3.32 20.06
CA LEU A 290 6.11 2.85 19.59
C LEU A 290 5.11 3.99 19.47
N VAL A 291 4.34 4.01 18.38
CA VAL A 291 3.24 4.96 18.17
C VAL A 291 2.18 4.81 19.28
N GLY A 292 1.80 5.93 19.89
CA GLY A 292 0.84 5.93 21.00
C GLY A 292 0.97 7.14 21.92
N ASN A 293 0.13 7.17 22.94
CA ASN A 293 0.16 8.19 23.99
C ASN A 293 0.80 7.57 25.25
N TRP A 294 1.93 8.12 25.68
CA TRP A 294 2.78 7.57 26.73
C TRP A 294 2.95 8.55 27.87
N THR A 295 2.59 8.13 29.09
CA THR A 295 2.67 8.99 30.28
C THR A 295 3.94 8.70 31.06
N VAL A 296 4.80 9.71 31.15
CA VAL A 296 5.99 9.75 32.03
C VAL A 296 5.56 10.38 33.37
N HIS A 297 5.99 9.77 34.46
CA HIS A 297 5.65 10.11 35.84
C HIS A 297 6.92 10.41 36.63
N ALA A 298 6.98 11.58 37.25
CA ALA A 298 8.06 12.03 38.12
C ALA A 298 7.63 11.91 39.58
N GLU A 299 8.48 11.36 40.45
CA GLU A 299 8.30 11.42 41.91
C GLU A 299 9.48 12.10 42.59
N TYR A 300 9.17 12.98 43.54
CA TYR A 300 10.15 13.71 44.34
C TYR A 300 9.78 13.66 45.83
N ASN A 301 10.77 13.34 46.67
CA ASN A 301 10.72 13.50 48.12
C ASN A 301 12.12 13.88 48.62
N GLY A 302 12.28 15.11 49.11
CA GLY A 302 13.56 15.62 49.58
C GLY A 302 13.42 16.89 50.43
N PRO A 303 14.54 17.44 50.94
CA PRO A 303 14.51 18.52 51.91
C PRO A 303 13.91 19.84 51.36
N GLU A 304 13.97 20.09 50.05
CA GLU A 304 13.48 21.32 49.41
C GLU A 304 11.94 21.51 49.53
N ASN A 305 11.18 20.42 49.76
CA ASN A 305 9.74 20.47 50.05
C ASN A 305 9.37 20.03 51.48
N GLY A 306 10.37 19.79 52.34
CA GLY A 306 10.17 19.29 53.70
C GLY A 306 10.06 17.76 53.82
N ASN A 307 10.46 17.00 52.80
CA ASN A 307 10.38 15.53 52.68
C ASN A 307 8.94 15.01 52.54
N LEU A 308 8.16 15.69 51.72
CA LEU A 308 6.82 15.28 51.28
C LEU A 308 6.93 14.55 49.93
N ASN A 309 6.13 13.51 49.70
CA ASN A 309 5.98 12.97 48.35
C ASN A 309 5.20 13.98 47.49
N MET A 310 5.80 14.39 46.38
CA MET A 310 5.16 15.11 45.29
C MET A 310 5.37 14.33 43.99
N SER A 311 4.43 14.48 43.06
CA SER A 311 4.50 13.82 41.76
C SER A 311 3.81 14.63 40.68
N ASP A 312 4.28 14.49 39.45
CA ASP A 312 3.70 15.12 38.26
C ASP A 312 3.72 14.12 37.08
N GLU A 313 2.79 14.27 36.14
CA GLU A 313 2.57 13.36 35.01
C GLU A 313 2.49 14.15 33.69
N VAL A 314 3.33 13.79 32.71
CA VAL A 314 3.28 14.34 31.35
C VAL A 314 2.98 13.24 30.34
N THR A 315 2.03 13.48 29.44
CA THR A 315 1.68 12.55 28.35
C THR A 315 2.24 13.04 27.02
N ILE A 316 2.93 12.14 26.31
CA ILE A 316 3.63 12.37 25.05
C ILE A 316 2.91 11.61 23.94
N ASP A 317 2.53 12.30 22.87
CA ASP A 317 1.93 11.76 21.65
C ASP A 317 3.04 11.38 20.66
N VAL A 318 3.42 10.09 20.64
CA VAL A 318 4.41 9.54 19.72
C VAL A 318 3.74 9.12 18.42
N ARG A 319 4.25 9.63 17.31
CA ARG A 319 3.77 9.38 15.94
C ARG A 319 4.79 8.59 15.13
N VAL A 320 4.38 8.11 13.96
CA VAL A 320 5.28 7.38 13.05
C VAL A 320 6.49 8.22 12.66
N GLY A 321 7.66 7.60 12.60
CA GLY A 321 8.89 8.20 12.09
C GLY A 321 8.93 8.31 10.56
N ASN A 322 10.08 8.72 10.03
CA ASN A 322 10.34 8.71 8.59
C ASN A 322 10.43 7.27 8.04
N ILE A 323 9.94 7.04 6.82
CA ILE A 323 9.93 5.72 6.17
C ILE A 323 11.36 5.17 6.07
N ALA A 324 11.60 4.03 6.71
CA ALA A 324 12.86 3.30 6.69
C ALA A 324 12.79 2.07 5.77
N LEU A 325 11.65 1.37 5.76
CA LEU A 325 11.43 0.13 5.03
C LEU A 325 10.11 0.18 4.24
N VAL A 326 10.11 -0.45 3.07
CA VAL A 326 8.91 -0.76 2.28
C VAL A 326 8.95 -2.25 1.93
N GLU A 327 7.83 -2.95 2.13
CA GLU A 327 7.64 -4.35 1.73
C GLU A 327 6.42 -4.48 0.82
N ILE A 328 6.49 -5.41 -0.14
CA ILE A 328 5.41 -5.76 -1.08
C ILE A 328 5.38 -7.28 -1.31
N LEU A 329 4.18 -7.83 -1.45
CA LEU A 329 3.94 -9.27 -1.59
C LEU A 329 3.98 -9.74 -3.05
N GLY A 330 4.38 -11.00 -3.27
CA GLY A 330 4.38 -11.64 -4.59
C GLY A 330 5.76 -11.98 -5.17
N HIS A 331 6.84 -11.84 -4.40
CA HIS A 331 8.20 -12.20 -4.85
C HIS A 331 8.31 -13.68 -5.26
N ASP A 332 8.93 -13.92 -6.42
CA ASP A 332 9.07 -15.23 -7.10
C ASP A 332 7.74 -16.00 -7.28
N SER A 333 6.61 -15.27 -7.39
CA SER A 333 5.31 -15.86 -7.72
C SER A 333 5.19 -16.16 -9.23
N THR A 334 4.38 -17.17 -9.54
CA THR A 334 3.98 -17.54 -10.91
C THR A 334 2.48 -17.33 -11.07
N MET A 335 2.06 -16.63 -12.13
CA MET A 335 0.66 -16.35 -12.45
C MET A 335 0.39 -16.40 -13.97
N LEU A 336 -0.88 -16.38 -14.37
CA LEU A 336 -1.29 -16.36 -15.78
C LEU A 336 -1.64 -14.95 -16.25
N THR A 337 -1.69 -14.71 -17.57
CA THR A 337 -2.21 -13.45 -18.12
C THR A 337 -3.66 -13.23 -17.69
N GLY A 338 -3.98 -12.03 -17.20
CA GLY A 338 -5.29 -11.69 -16.65
C GLY A 338 -5.59 -12.17 -15.23
N ASP A 339 -4.72 -12.94 -14.56
CA ASP A 339 -4.81 -13.17 -13.12
C ASP A 339 -4.61 -11.85 -12.34
N VAL A 340 -5.03 -11.82 -11.07
CA VAL A 340 -4.90 -10.64 -10.19
C VAL A 340 -3.98 -10.97 -9.01
N LEU A 341 -2.82 -10.31 -8.95
CA LEU A 341 -1.89 -10.38 -7.82
C LEU A 341 -2.12 -9.19 -6.89
N GLN A 342 -2.50 -9.44 -5.64
CA GLN A 342 -2.63 -8.41 -4.61
C GLN A 342 -1.24 -8.09 -4.01
N LEU A 343 -0.79 -6.84 -4.13
CA LEU A 343 0.57 -6.43 -3.78
C LEU A 343 0.73 -6.08 -2.29
N ASN A 344 -0.34 -5.60 -1.64
CA ASN A 344 -0.41 -5.24 -0.21
C ASN A 344 0.88 -4.54 0.29
N PRO A 345 1.22 -3.36 -0.24
CA PRO A 345 2.38 -2.61 0.22
C PRO A 345 2.26 -2.23 1.70
N ILE A 346 3.38 -2.34 2.42
CA ILE A 346 3.52 -1.89 3.80
C ILE A 346 4.75 -0.99 3.87
N ALA A 347 4.61 0.21 4.43
CA ALA A 347 5.72 1.08 4.79
C ALA A 347 5.86 1.14 6.31
N THR A 348 7.09 1.09 6.82
CA THR A 348 7.38 1.31 8.24
C THR A 348 8.46 2.34 8.45
N ASP A 349 8.44 2.95 9.63
CA ASP A 349 9.60 3.66 10.18
C ASP A 349 10.69 2.68 10.66
N LEU A 350 11.74 3.22 11.30
CA LEU A 350 12.92 2.47 11.74
C LEU A 350 12.62 1.50 12.88
N ASP A 351 11.63 1.83 13.72
CA ASP A 351 11.19 1.06 14.88
C ASP A 351 10.17 -0.04 14.51
N GLY A 352 9.61 0.06 13.30
CA GLY A 352 8.67 -0.92 12.73
C GLY A 352 7.20 -0.55 12.90
N ASN A 353 6.86 0.71 13.23
CA ASN A 353 5.47 1.16 13.21
C ASN A 353 4.99 1.30 11.76
N ILE A 354 3.76 0.87 11.48
CA ILE A 354 3.18 0.92 10.14
C ILE A 354 2.63 2.32 9.85
N ILE A 355 2.94 2.83 8.65
CA ILE A 355 2.51 4.14 8.17
C ILE A 355 1.27 3.93 7.28
N GLU A 356 0.07 4.00 7.88
CA GLU A 356 -1.20 3.67 7.20
C GLU A 356 -1.51 4.57 5.98
N ASP A 357 -1.17 5.87 6.07
CA ASP A 357 -1.38 6.86 5.00
C ASP A 357 -0.21 6.93 3.99
N ALA A 358 0.65 5.90 3.91
CA ALA A 358 1.81 5.90 3.01
C ALA A 358 1.40 5.88 1.53
N THR A 359 1.96 6.80 0.73
CA THR A 359 1.77 6.85 -0.72
C THR A 359 2.85 6.05 -1.43
N PHE A 360 2.45 5.14 -2.32
CA PHE A 360 3.36 4.29 -3.09
C PHE A 360 3.36 4.71 -4.56
N ASN A 361 4.54 5.02 -5.09
CA ASN A 361 4.78 5.25 -6.51
C ASN A 361 5.22 3.93 -7.15
N TRP A 362 4.59 3.53 -8.26
CA TRP A 362 4.77 2.21 -8.86
C TRP A 362 5.51 2.26 -10.20
N SER A 363 6.27 1.22 -10.51
CA SER A 363 6.68 0.94 -11.89
C SER A 363 6.83 -0.56 -12.15
N VAL A 364 6.69 -0.95 -13.42
CA VAL A 364 6.82 -2.33 -13.89
C VAL A 364 7.85 -2.38 -15.02
N ASP A 365 8.96 -3.04 -14.75
CA ASP A 365 9.94 -3.44 -15.76
C ASP A 365 9.59 -4.86 -16.24
N GLY A 366 8.88 -4.95 -17.37
CA GLY A 366 8.45 -6.22 -17.97
C GLY A 366 7.46 -6.03 -19.12
N PRO A 367 7.14 -7.10 -19.88
CA PRO A 367 6.35 -7.03 -21.11
C PRO A 367 4.96 -6.37 -20.99
N SER A 368 4.30 -6.46 -19.83
CA SER A 368 2.97 -5.85 -19.62
C SER A 368 2.99 -4.33 -19.39
N GLY A 369 4.16 -3.71 -19.18
CA GLY A 369 4.32 -2.27 -18.94
C GLY A 369 3.61 -1.75 -17.67
N ALA A 370 3.68 -0.43 -17.45
CA ALA A 370 3.15 0.20 -16.23
C ALA A 370 1.61 0.16 -16.11
N GLU A 371 0.87 0.11 -17.23
CA GLU A 371 -0.60 0.03 -17.25
C GLU A 371 -1.17 -1.28 -16.66
N SER A 372 -0.31 -2.23 -16.30
CA SER A 372 -0.67 -3.48 -15.61
C SER A 372 -0.81 -3.33 -14.08
N ILE A 373 -0.58 -2.14 -13.52
CA ILE A 373 -0.82 -1.82 -12.09
C ILE A 373 -2.12 -1.01 -11.94
N ASP A 374 -2.98 -1.44 -11.02
CA ASP A 374 -4.04 -0.62 -10.45
C ASP A 374 -3.57 -0.08 -9.10
N GLU A 375 -3.16 1.19 -9.07
CA GLU A 375 -2.62 1.85 -7.88
C GLU A 375 -3.65 1.97 -6.75
N PHE A 376 -4.94 2.05 -7.08
CA PHE A 376 -6.02 2.26 -6.12
C PHE A 376 -6.42 0.96 -5.42
N ASN A 377 -6.50 -0.14 -6.17
CA ASN A 377 -6.75 -1.47 -5.63
C ASN A 377 -5.47 -2.19 -5.16
N GLN A 378 -4.29 -1.63 -5.45
CA GLN A 378 -2.96 -2.17 -5.12
C GLN A 378 -2.74 -3.58 -5.71
N THR A 379 -3.12 -3.74 -6.99
CA THR A 379 -3.07 -5.01 -7.72
C THR A 379 -2.26 -4.93 -9.00
N PHE A 380 -1.59 -6.03 -9.33
CA PHE A 380 -0.95 -6.27 -10.62
C PHE A 380 -1.80 -7.25 -11.45
N ILE A 381 -2.07 -6.89 -12.71
CA ILE A 381 -2.87 -7.67 -13.66
C ILE A 381 -2.11 -7.73 -15.00
N PRO A 382 -1.29 -8.76 -15.23
CA PRO A 382 -0.43 -8.81 -16.41
C PRO A 382 -1.22 -9.04 -17.70
N THR A 383 -0.74 -8.43 -18.78
CA THR A 383 -1.31 -8.56 -20.13
C THR A 383 -0.61 -9.62 -20.97
N THR A 384 0.68 -9.85 -20.72
CA THR A 384 1.57 -10.54 -21.66
C THR A 384 2.57 -11.43 -20.91
N LYS A 385 2.87 -12.63 -21.46
CA LYS A 385 3.84 -13.58 -20.90
C LYS A 385 5.24 -12.98 -20.74
N GLY A 386 5.91 -13.31 -19.63
CA GLY A 386 7.32 -12.97 -19.37
C GLY A 386 7.64 -12.77 -17.89
N GLN A 387 8.89 -12.41 -17.60
CA GLN A 387 9.30 -11.96 -16.25
C GLN A 387 8.98 -10.47 -16.10
N HIS A 388 8.44 -10.09 -14.95
CA HIS A 388 8.13 -8.72 -14.58
C HIS A 388 8.81 -8.39 -13.25
N ASN A 389 9.55 -7.29 -13.19
CA ASN A 389 10.08 -6.71 -11.97
C ASN A 389 9.17 -5.55 -11.57
N ILE A 390 8.40 -5.71 -10.50
CA ILE A 390 7.48 -4.68 -9.99
C ILE A 390 8.18 -3.94 -8.86
N LEU A 391 8.26 -2.62 -8.96
CA LEU A 391 8.88 -1.71 -8.00
C LEU A 391 7.81 -0.86 -7.33
N ALA A 392 7.84 -0.79 -6.01
CA ALA A 392 7.13 0.21 -5.21
C ALA A 392 8.15 1.13 -4.53
N GLU A 393 7.93 2.44 -4.58
CA GLU A 393 8.73 3.43 -3.86
C GLU A 393 7.83 4.28 -2.95
N SER A 394 8.24 4.46 -1.70
CA SER A 394 7.59 5.42 -0.78
C SER A 394 8.64 6.15 0.05
N GLY A 395 8.53 7.48 0.15
CA GLY A 395 9.48 8.32 0.91
C GLY A 395 10.95 8.21 0.48
N GLY A 396 11.25 7.85 -0.78
CA GLY A 396 12.62 7.58 -1.23
C GLY A 396 13.15 6.18 -0.86
N ARG A 397 12.29 5.27 -0.38
CA ARG A 397 12.60 3.86 -0.10
C ARG A 397 12.00 2.95 -1.19
N PRO A 398 12.82 2.35 -2.07
CA PRO A 398 12.37 1.38 -3.05
C PRO A 398 12.27 -0.03 -2.47
N SER A 399 11.31 -0.81 -2.97
CA SER A 399 11.12 -2.23 -2.71
C SER A 399 10.69 -2.93 -4.00
N SER A 400 11.20 -4.12 -4.30
CA SER A 400 10.95 -4.81 -5.56
C SER A 400 10.66 -6.30 -5.45
N ILE A 401 9.73 -6.75 -6.29
CA ILE A 401 9.39 -8.16 -6.47
C ILE A 401 9.61 -8.60 -7.91
N ARG A 402 9.96 -9.87 -8.09
CA ARG A 402 9.92 -10.55 -9.38
C ARG A 402 8.66 -11.40 -9.46
N VAL A 403 7.96 -11.33 -10.58
CA VAL A 403 6.83 -12.18 -10.94
C VAL A 403 7.10 -12.84 -12.28
N GLN A 404 6.78 -14.12 -12.42
CA GLN A 404 6.79 -14.84 -13.70
C GLN A 404 5.36 -15.00 -14.20
N VAL A 405 5.10 -14.54 -15.42
CA VAL A 405 3.79 -14.60 -16.06
C VAL A 405 3.83 -15.58 -17.23
N GLU A 406 2.91 -16.52 -17.24
CA GLU A 406 2.64 -17.42 -18.37
C GLU A 406 1.29 -17.09 -19.04
N TRP A 407 1.00 -17.66 -20.21
CA TRP A 407 -0.29 -17.43 -20.88
C TRP A 407 -1.45 -18.11 -20.15
N SER A 408 -2.63 -17.48 -20.15
CA SER A 408 -3.87 -18.13 -19.69
C SER A 408 -4.25 -19.34 -20.55
N GLU A 409 -5.15 -20.20 -20.05
CA GLU A 409 -5.85 -21.13 -20.94
C GLU A 409 -6.60 -20.36 -22.03
N PRO A 410 -6.53 -20.78 -23.31
CA PRO A 410 -7.21 -20.09 -24.39
C PRO A 410 -8.75 -20.11 -24.32
N ILE A 411 -9.37 -18.98 -24.70
CA ILE A 411 -10.83 -18.83 -24.82
C ILE A 411 -11.37 -19.13 -26.22
N ASP A 412 -10.51 -19.13 -27.24
CA ASP A 412 -10.81 -19.57 -28.62
C ASP A 412 -9.54 -20.14 -29.27
N LEU A 413 -9.68 -20.96 -30.32
CA LEU A 413 -8.56 -21.55 -31.07
C LEU A 413 -8.62 -21.18 -32.56
N ASN A 414 -7.47 -20.80 -33.11
CA ASN A 414 -7.25 -20.59 -34.54
C ASN A 414 -6.31 -21.69 -35.06
N VAL A 415 -6.74 -22.42 -36.10
CA VAL A 415 -5.96 -23.53 -36.67
C VAL A 415 -5.85 -23.34 -38.18
N THR A 416 -4.63 -23.20 -38.66
CA THR A 416 -4.30 -22.99 -40.08
C THR A 416 -3.27 -24.01 -40.57
N THR A 417 -2.99 -24.03 -41.87
CA THR A 417 -1.74 -24.65 -42.37
C THR A 417 -0.52 -23.82 -41.98
N SER A 418 0.68 -24.38 -42.16
CA SER A 418 1.95 -23.63 -42.02
C SER A 418 2.11 -22.47 -43.01
N ASP A 419 1.34 -22.45 -44.10
CA ASP A 419 1.27 -21.33 -45.06
C ASP A 419 0.17 -20.30 -44.69
N GLY A 420 -0.58 -20.54 -43.62
CA GLY A 420 -1.65 -19.66 -43.12
C GLY A 420 -3.04 -19.93 -43.71
N ASP A 421 -3.25 -21.04 -44.44
CA ASP A 421 -4.56 -21.37 -45.00
C ASP A 421 -5.53 -21.90 -43.93
N TRP A 422 -6.73 -21.32 -43.90
CA TRP A 422 -7.87 -21.74 -43.06
C TRP A 422 -8.70 -22.87 -43.70
N TYR A 423 -8.46 -23.20 -44.98
CA TYR A 423 -9.17 -24.26 -45.70
C TYR A 423 -8.35 -25.55 -45.71
N LEU A 424 -8.41 -26.28 -44.60
CA LEU A 424 -7.62 -27.48 -44.35
C LEU A 424 -8.01 -28.61 -45.32
N THR A 425 -7.09 -28.98 -46.22
CA THR A 425 -7.27 -30.06 -47.20
C THR A 425 -6.00 -30.90 -47.32
N VAL A 426 -6.14 -32.21 -47.47
CA VAL A 426 -5.01 -33.16 -47.54
C VAL A 426 -5.36 -34.37 -48.42
N VAL A 427 -4.34 -35.06 -48.91
CA VAL A 427 -4.45 -36.29 -49.70
C VAL A 427 -4.16 -37.49 -48.79
N THR A 428 -4.91 -38.59 -48.91
CA THR A 428 -4.62 -39.82 -48.15
C THR A 428 -3.24 -40.38 -48.48
N GLY A 429 -2.44 -40.61 -47.42
CA GLY A 429 -1.02 -40.98 -47.53
C GLY A 429 -0.05 -39.79 -47.56
N GLU A 430 -0.55 -38.55 -47.57
CA GLU A 430 0.24 -37.34 -47.29
C GLU A 430 -0.06 -36.79 -45.88
N THR A 431 0.78 -35.86 -45.42
CA THR A 431 0.68 -35.22 -44.10
C THR A 431 0.32 -33.74 -44.23
N LEU A 432 -0.66 -33.29 -43.45
CA LEU A 432 -1.02 -31.88 -43.34
C LEU A 432 -0.30 -31.26 -42.15
N SER A 433 0.57 -30.29 -42.40
CA SER A 433 1.14 -29.43 -41.35
C SER A 433 0.08 -28.43 -40.88
N LEU A 434 -0.16 -28.40 -39.57
CA LEU A 434 -1.10 -27.52 -38.88
C LEU A 434 -0.34 -26.62 -37.90
N HIS A 435 -0.73 -25.35 -37.83
CA HIS A 435 -0.30 -24.40 -36.81
C HIS A 435 -1.50 -23.97 -35.97
N VAL A 436 -1.36 -24.01 -34.66
CA VAL A 436 -2.42 -23.77 -33.66
C VAL A 436 -2.05 -22.57 -32.81
N GLN A 437 -2.97 -21.60 -32.78
CA GLN A 437 -2.88 -20.43 -31.92
C GLN A 437 -4.07 -20.40 -30.95
N GLY A 438 -3.81 -20.10 -29.69
CA GLY A 438 -4.83 -19.82 -28.68
C GLY A 438 -5.02 -18.32 -28.49
N LEU A 439 -6.27 -17.89 -28.31
CA LEU A 439 -6.61 -16.54 -27.88
C LEU A 439 -6.65 -16.51 -26.35
N ASP A 440 -5.80 -15.70 -25.72
CA ASP A 440 -5.77 -15.57 -24.26
C ASP A 440 -6.94 -14.72 -23.71
N VAL A 441 -7.10 -14.65 -22.39
CA VAL A 441 -8.18 -13.84 -21.75
C VAL A 441 -8.00 -12.33 -21.89
N ARG A 442 -6.84 -11.85 -22.38
CA ARG A 442 -6.51 -10.43 -22.61
C ARG A 442 -6.76 -10.00 -24.06
N GLY A 443 -6.81 -10.96 -24.99
CA GLY A 443 -7.07 -10.74 -26.41
C GLY A 443 -5.88 -11.00 -27.34
N GLU A 444 -4.77 -11.56 -26.84
CA GLU A 444 -3.58 -11.86 -27.64
C GLU A 444 -3.57 -13.30 -28.16
N TRP A 445 -3.20 -13.48 -29.44
CA TRP A 445 -3.03 -14.79 -30.07
C TRP A 445 -1.58 -15.27 -29.91
N HIS A 446 -1.39 -16.47 -29.37
CA HIS A 446 -0.09 -17.09 -29.14
C HIS A 446 -0.11 -18.58 -29.53
N SER A 447 1.05 -19.16 -29.85
CA SER A 447 1.19 -20.62 -30.06
C SER A 447 0.65 -21.41 -28.88
N TYR A 448 -0.23 -22.40 -29.13
CA TYR A 448 -0.80 -23.23 -28.06
C TYR A 448 -0.87 -24.71 -28.44
N ASN A 449 -0.53 -25.58 -27.49
CA ASN A 449 -0.57 -27.04 -27.64
C ASN A 449 -1.84 -27.64 -27.01
N PRO A 450 -2.96 -27.80 -27.75
CA PRO A 450 -4.13 -28.51 -27.24
C PRO A 450 -3.89 -30.02 -27.17
N ASN A 451 -4.66 -30.71 -26.33
CA ASN A 451 -4.71 -32.16 -26.35
C ASN A 451 -5.64 -32.62 -27.50
N TRP A 452 -5.18 -33.51 -28.38
CA TRP A 452 -5.94 -33.92 -29.57
C TRP A 452 -6.59 -35.30 -29.41
N THR A 453 -7.81 -35.45 -29.93
CA THR A 453 -8.39 -36.76 -30.27
C THR A 453 -8.94 -36.77 -31.70
N ILE A 454 -9.01 -37.98 -32.28
CA ILE A 454 -9.47 -38.24 -33.65
C ILE A 454 -10.29 -39.53 -33.61
N ASP A 455 -11.39 -39.59 -34.35
CA ASP A 455 -12.20 -40.80 -34.51
C ASP A 455 -11.40 -41.98 -35.09
N GLU A 456 -11.71 -43.20 -34.65
CA GLU A 456 -11.05 -44.41 -35.13
C GLU A 456 -11.11 -44.52 -36.66
N ASN A 457 -9.97 -44.89 -37.28
CA ASN A 457 -9.76 -45.05 -38.72
C ASN A 457 -9.62 -43.76 -39.55
N PHE A 458 -9.78 -42.55 -38.98
CA PHE A 458 -9.67 -41.31 -39.76
C PHE A 458 -8.24 -40.77 -39.92
N GLY A 459 -7.35 -41.04 -38.97
CA GLY A 459 -5.93 -40.70 -39.08
C GLY A 459 -5.19 -40.73 -37.75
N SER A 460 -4.05 -40.05 -37.70
CA SER A 460 -3.30 -39.76 -36.46
C SER A 460 -2.71 -38.36 -36.53
N ILE A 461 -2.46 -37.73 -35.38
CA ILE A 461 -1.80 -36.42 -35.29
C ILE A 461 -0.63 -36.52 -34.31
N GLU A 462 0.48 -35.86 -34.65
CA GLU A 462 1.69 -35.77 -33.84
C GLU A 462 2.19 -34.33 -33.76
N GLU A 463 2.82 -33.95 -32.64
CA GLU A 463 3.47 -32.65 -32.45
C GLU A 463 4.76 -32.57 -33.28
N SER A 464 5.01 -31.44 -33.95
CA SER A 464 6.06 -31.35 -34.96
C SER A 464 6.65 -29.95 -35.13
N GLY A 465 7.77 -29.68 -34.44
CA GLY A 465 8.66 -28.57 -34.72
C GLY A 465 8.64 -27.42 -33.71
N GLY A 466 7.54 -27.19 -32.99
CA GLY A 466 7.41 -26.14 -31.99
C GLY A 466 6.06 -26.14 -31.29
N GLU A 467 5.87 -25.23 -30.32
CA GLU A 467 4.57 -24.99 -29.69
C GLU A 467 3.57 -24.50 -30.77
N GLY A 468 2.41 -25.15 -30.82
CA GLY A 468 1.37 -24.93 -31.81
C GLY A 468 1.50 -25.76 -33.09
N ASP A 469 2.65 -26.39 -33.37
CA ASP A 469 2.90 -27.05 -34.66
C ASP A 469 2.64 -28.57 -34.61
N TYR A 470 1.83 -29.07 -35.55
CA TYR A 470 1.41 -30.47 -35.62
C TYR A 470 1.43 -31.03 -37.05
N LEU A 471 1.57 -32.35 -37.20
CA LEU A 471 1.38 -33.09 -38.44
C LEU A 471 0.17 -34.02 -38.33
N TYR A 472 -0.86 -33.80 -39.14
CA TYR A 472 -1.99 -34.70 -39.29
C TYR A 472 -1.78 -35.66 -40.48
N HIS A 473 -1.79 -36.97 -40.19
CA HIS A 473 -1.64 -38.07 -41.14
C HIS A 473 -3.02 -38.61 -41.51
N ALA A 474 -3.46 -38.39 -42.76
CA ALA A 474 -4.82 -38.69 -43.19
C ALA A 474 -4.99 -40.14 -43.67
N ALA A 475 -5.92 -40.88 -43.05
CA ALA A 475 -6.17 -42.29 -43.35
C ALA A 475 -7.50 -42.55 -44.11
N SER A 476 -8.54 -41.75 -43.86
CA SER A 476 -9.86 -41.90 -44.49
C SER A 476 -10.29 -40.64 -45.24
N VAL A 477 -11.03 -40.82 -46.35
CA VAL A 477 -11.44 -39.74 -47.28
C VAL A 477 -12.75 -39.05 -46.88
N ASN A 478 -13.01 -37.87 -47.47
CA ASN A 478 -14.09 -36.92 -47.18
C ASN A 478 -13.80 -36.06 -45.93
N TRP A 479 -14.80 -35.34 -45.42
CA TRP A 479 -14.68 -34.51 -44.21
C TRP A 479 -14.37 -35.35 -42.97
N THR A 480 -13.21 -35.06 -42.36
CA THR A 480 -12.77 -35.57 -41.05
C THR A 480 -12.94 -34.48 -39.99
N GLN A 481 -13.26 -34.89 -38.76
CA GLN A 481 -13.22 -34.04 -37.58
C GLN A 481 -11.96 -34.35 -36.76
N LEU A 482 -11.25 -33.31 -36.34
CA LEU A 482 -10.16 -33.35 -35.37
C LEU A 482 -10.63 -32.58 -34.13
N HIS A 483 -10.47 -33.16 -32.94
CA HIS A 483 -11.02 -32.61 -31.71
C HIS A 483 -9.87 -32.11 -30.83
N ALA A 484 -9.75 -30.80 -30.71
CA ALA A 484 -8.75 -30.13 -29.86
C ALA A 484 -9.38 -29.77 -28.51
N PHE A 485 -8.73 -30.18 -27.42
CA PHE A 485 -9.19 -29.94 -26.05
C PHE A 485 -8.32 -28.91 -25.34
N VAL A 486 -8.99 -27.91 -24.76
CA VAL A 486 -8.42 -26.85 -23.90
C VAL A 486 -9.10 -26.97 -22.54
N GLY A 487 -8.42 -27.59 -21.56
CA GLY A 487 -9.04 -27.98 -20.30
C GLY A 487 -10.22 -28.93 -20.53
N GLU A 488 -11.44 -28.50 -20.18
CA GLU A 488 -12.69 -29.22 -20.46
C GLU A 488 -13.39 -28.80 -21.77
N ASN A 489 -12.91 -27.75 -22.46
CA ASN A 489 -13.53 -27.23 -23.69
C ASN A 489 -13.07 -28.01 -24.93
N GLU A 490 -14.01 -28.37 -25.80
CA GLU A 490 -13.75 -29.06 -27.07
C GLU A 490 -13.93 -28.12 -28.27
N PHE A 491 -12.93 -28.07 -29.14
CA PHE A 491 -12.94 -27.36 -30.42
C PHE A 491 -12.87 -28.37 -31.57
N THR A 492 -13.89 -28.39 -32.43
CA THR A 492 -13.95 -29.31 -33.59
C THR A 492 -13.39 -28.64 -34.85
N ILE A 493 -12.24 -29.10 -35.32
CA ILE A 493 -11.59 -28.66 -36.56
C ILE A 493 -12.06 -29.58 -37.70
N LEU A 494 -12.40 -28.99 -38.86
CA LEU A 494 -12.83 -29.72 -40.05
C LEU A 494 -11.71 -29.77 -41.10
N VAL A 495 -11.32 -30.98 -41.51
CA VAL A 495 -10.33 -31.21 -42.58
C VAL A 495 -10.99 -31.97 -43.73
N TYR A 496 -10.79 -31.51 -44.97
CA TYR A 496 -11.28 -32.20 -46.16
C TYR A 496 -10.22 -33.13 -46.73
N VAL A 497 -10.43 -34.44 -46.62
CA VAL A 497 -9.49 -35.45 -47.12
C VAL A 497 -9.88 -35.93 -48.51
N THR A 498 -8.93 -35.97 -49.43
CA THR A 498 -9.11 -36.46 -50.81
C THR A 498 -8.39 -37.79 -51.05
N PRO A 499 -8.91 -38.69 -51.91
CA PRO A 499 -8.25 -39.95 -52.23
C PRO A 499 -6.88 -39.76 -52.88
N GLY A 500 -5.94 -40.65 -52.55
CA GLY A 500 -4.56 -40.61 -53.05
C GLY A 500 -4.40 -41.03 -54.50
N ILE A 501 -3.14 -41.04 -54.95
CA ILE A 501 -2.78 -41.65 -56.22
C ILE A 501 -3.11 -43.15 -56.20
N LEU A 502 -3.49 -43.68 -57.37
CA LEU A 502 -3.82 -45.10 -57.52
C LEU A 502 -2.59 -45.99 -57.28
N ASP A 503 -2.67 -46.86 -56.27
CA ASP A 503 -1.61 -47.79 -55.88
C ASP A 503 -1.87 -49.21 -56.43
N HIS A 504 -3.05 -49.77 -56.18
CA HIS A 504 -3.40 -51.12 -56.59
C HIS A 504 -4.85 -51.24 -57.09
N ILE A 505 -5.16 -52.40 -57.69
CA ILE A 505 -6.47 -52.70 -58.27
C ILE A 505 -7.00 -54.01 -57.66
N GLU A 506 -8.18 -53.98 -57.04
CA GLU A 506 -8.91 -55.20 -56.67
C GLU A 506 -9.63 -55.75 -57.91
N VAL A 507 -9.51 -57.05 -58.14
CA VAL A 507 -10.15 -57.77 -59.25
C VAL A 507 -11.14 -58.79 -58.68
N SER A 508 -12.41 -58.41 -58.59
CA SER A 508 -13.46 -59.28 -58.05
C SER A 508 -14.09 -60.12 -59.17
N VAL A 509 -13.66 -61.38 -59.27
CA VAL A 509 -14.13 -62.39 -60.23
C VAL A 509 -14.67 -63.61 -59.48
N THR A 510 -15.61 -64.33 -60.07
CA THR A 510 -16.18 -65.56 -59.49
C THR A 510 -15.14 -66.68 -59.42
N ASP A 511 -14.98 -67.34 -58.27
CA ASP A 511 -14.02 -68.43 -58.05
C ASP A 511 -14.08 -69.58 -59.08
N ARG A 512 -15.23 -69.79 -59.72
CA ARG A 512 -15.49 -70.94 -60.61
C ARG A 512 -16.34 -70.58 -61.83
N GLY A 513 -16.04 -71.21 -62.96
CA GLY A 513 -16.83 -71.14 -64.19
C GLY A 513 -16.69 -72.40 -65.07
N VAL A 514 -17.36 -72.40 -66.22
CA VAL A 514 -17.37 -73.52 -67.18
C VAL A 514 -16.85 -73.05 -68.54
N GLN A 515 -15.98 -73.83 -69.17
CA GLN A 515 -15.38 -73.49 -70.47
C GLN A 515 -16.45 -73.40 -71.56
N GLY A 516 -16.55 -72.23 -72.20
CA GLY A 516 -17.59 -71.87 -73.17
C GLY A 516 -18.72 -70.99 -72.61
N GLU A 517 -18.73 -70.69 -71.32
CA GLU A 517 -19.59 -69.67 -70.70
C GLU A 517 -18.85 -68.33 -70.53
N SER A 518 -19.53 -67.30 -70.04
CA SER A 518 -18.96 -65.99 -69.76
C SER A 518 -19.37 -65.50 -68.38
N VAL A 519 -18.41 -64.99 -67.60
CA VAL A 519 -18.64 -64.47 -66.25
C VAL A 519 -18.34 -62.96 -66.17
N PRO A 520 -19.17 -62.16 -65.49
CA PRO A 520 -18.81 -60.78 -65.19
C PRO A 520 -17.76 -60.72 -64.08
N PHE A 521 -16.90 -59.70 -64.12
CA PHE A 521 -16.02 -59.33 -63.02
C PHE A 521 -15.96 -57.81 -62.88
N THR A 522 -15.58 -57.32 -61.70
CA THR A 522 -15.45 -55.90 -61.41
C THR A 522 -14.02 -55.54 -61.03
N LEU A 523 -13.66 -54.29 -61.32
CA LEU A 523 -12.38 -53.69 -60.98
C LEU A 523 -12.62 -52.52 -60.04
N ARG A 524 -11.82 -52.40 -58.98
CA ARG A 524 -11.84 -51.26 -58.07
C ARG A 524 -10.42 -50.74 -57.87
N GLY A 525 -10.23 -49.44 -58.08
CA GLY A 525 -8.96 -48.79 -57.78
C GLY A 525 -8.87 -48.42 -56.30
N PHE A 526 -7.68 -48.56 -55.73
CA PHE A 526 -7.40 -48.17 -54.35
C PHE A 526 -6.10 -47.38 -54.26
N ASP A 527 -6.06 -46.41 -53.33
CA ASP A 527 -4.82 -45.74 -52.93
C ASP A 527 -4.02 -46.58 -51.91
N ILE A 528 -2.85 -46.08 -51.54
CA ILE A 528 -1.94 -46.71 -50.56
C ILE A 528 -2.57 -46.89 -49.17
N SER A 529 -3.59 -46.09 -48.82
CA SER A 529 -4.35 -46.17 -47.57
C SER A 529 -5.60 -47.04 -47.68
N GLY A 530 -5.88 -47.65 -48.85
CA GLY A 530 -7.02 -48.52 -49.08
C GLY A 530 -8.35 -47.78 -49.34
N ASN A 531 -8.32 -46.50 -49.67
CA ASN A 531 -9.52 -45.74 -50.06
C ASN A 531 -9.80 -45.88 -51.55
N GLY A 532 -11.09 -45.85 -51.92
CA GLY A 532 -11.51 -46.11 -53.30
C GLY A 532 -11.19 -44.97 -54.27
N VAL A 533 -10.27 -45.20 -55.20
CA VAL A 533 -9.89 -44.26 -56.26
C VAL A 533 -10.71 -44.54 -57.52
N SER A 534 -11.29 -43.49 -58.12
CA SER A 534 -12.10 -43.62 -59.33
C SER A 534 -11.21 -43.86 -60.57
N ILE A 535 -11.34 -45.04 -61.16
CA ILE A 535 -10.59 -45.44 -62.37
C ILE A 535 -11.51 -45.55 -63.59
N PRO A 536 -11.08 -45.13 -64.79
CA PRO A 536 -11.83 -45.35 -66.03
C PRO A 536 -11.80 -46.84 -66.39
N ILE A 537 -12.85 -47.56 -66.03
CA ILE A 537 -12.89 -49.04 -65.99
C ILE A 537 -12.49 -49.69 -67.33
N CYS A 538 -12.86 -49.12 -68.47
CA CYS A 538 -12.54 -49.68 -69.78
C CYS A 538 -11.16 -49.30 -70.35
N ASP A 539 -10.44 -48.33 -69.76
CA ASP A 539 -9.06 -48.02 -70.13
C ASP A 539 -8.04 -48.93 -69.40
N VAL A 540 -8.50 -49.71 -68.42
CA VAL A 540 -7.68 -50.69 -67.71
C VAL A 540 -7.25 -51.82 -68.65
N THR A 541 -5.95 -52.07 -68.74
CA THR A 541 -5.42 -53.19 -69.54
C THR A 541 -5.63 -54.49 -68.77
N VAL A 542 -6.70 -55.23 -69.11
CA VAL A 542 -6.95 -56.57 -68.56
C VAL A 542 -6.38 -57.66 -69.49
N THR A 543 -5.66 -58.61 -68.90
CA THR A 543 -5.20 -59.83 -69.56
C THR A 543 -5.65 -61.05 -68.76
N SER A 544 -6.05 -62.13 -69.42
CA SER A 544 -6.43 -63.37 -68.72
C SER A 544 -5.91 -64.62 -69.42
N THR A 545 -5.61 -65.65 -68.63
CA THR A 545 -5.31 -66.99 -69.13
C THR A 545 -6.58 -67.83 -69.36
N ALA A 546 -7.70 -67.47 -68.72
CA ALA A 546 -9.01 -68.13 -68.89
C ALA A 546 -9.63 -67.90 -70.28
N GLY A 547 -9.30 -66.79 -70.94
CA GLY A 547 -9.81 -66.47 -72.29
C GLY A 547 -9.89 -64.97 -72.53
N ARG A 548 -10.73 -64.57 -73.50
CA ARG A 548 -10.89 -63.16 -73.91
C ARG A 548 -11.70 -62.35 -72.91
N THR A 549 -11.35 -61.07 -72.77
CA THR A 549 -12.04 -60.07 -71.96
C THR A 549 -12.65 -58.96 -72.83
N GLU A 550 -13.80 -58.43 -72.42
CA GLU A 550 -14.52 -57.35 -73.09
C GLU A 550 -15.13 -56.41 -72.04
N CYS A 551 -15.05 -55.09 -72.26
CA CYS A 551 -15.59 -54.09 -71.33
C CYS A 551 -16.92 -53.53 -71.85
N ASN A 552 -17.92 -53.38 -70.98
CA ASN A 552 -19.24 -52.89 -71.30
C ASN A 552 -19.67 -51.76 -70.35
N GLU A 553 -19.08 -50.58 -70.57
CA GLU A 553 -19.30 -49.26 -69.93
C GLU A 553 -19.06 -49.19 -68.40
N GLU A 554 -19.64 -50.08 -67.61
CA GLU A 554 -19.48 -50.15 -66.13
C GLU A 554 -18.96 -51.51 -65.63
N SER A 555 -18.80 -52.50 -66.50
CA SER A 555 -18.41 -53.86 -66.13
C SER A 555 -17.43 -54.48 -67.13
N TRP A 556 -16.77 -55.57 -66.73
CA TRP A 556 -16.00 -56.41 -67.63
C TRP A 556 -16.60 -57.82 -67.69
N THR A 557 -16.63 -58.39 -68.89
CA THR A 557 -17.03 -59.78 -69.14
C THR A 557 -15.80 -60.60 -69.53
N LEU A 558 -15.61 -61.74 -68.87
CA LEU A 558 -14.59 -62.74 -69.18
C LEU A 558 -15.24 -63.93 -69.90
N TYR A 559 -14.84 -64.18 -71.14
CA TYR A 559 -15.22 -65.36 -71.91
C TYR A 559 -14.27 -66.50 -71.58
N LEU A 560 -14.81 -67.63 -71.12
CA LEU A 560 -14.04 -68.76 -70.61
C LEU A 560 -13.62 -69.70 -71.75
N ASP A 561 -12.74 -69.20 -72.63
CA ASP A 561 -12.22 -69.94 -73.79
C ASP A 561 -11.35 -71.16 -73.39
N ASN A 562 -10.66 -71.10 -72.25
CA ASN A 562 -9.66 -72.08 -71.78
C ASN A 562 -10.03 -72.70 -70.42
N GLY A 563 -10.11 -74.03 -70.36
CA GLY A 563 -10.25 -74.76 -69.09
C GLY A 563 -8.94 -74.89 -68.30
N GLY A 564 -9.01 -74.95 -66.97
CA GLY A 564 -7.89 -75.14 -66.04
C GLY A 564 -8.21 -74.61 -64.63
N GLU A 565 -7.49 -75.10 -63.63
CA GLU A 565 -7.55 -74.57 -62.25
C GLU A 565 -6.69 -73.31 -62.13
N GLN A 566 -7.07 -72.37 -61.25
CA GLN A 566 -6.37 -71.10 -60.97
C GLN A 566 -5.99 -70.27 -62.21
N GLN A 567 -6.90 -70.16 -63.19
CA GLN A 567 -6.71 -69.23 -64.32
C GLN A 567 -6.70 -67.78 -63.78
N VAL A 568 -5.77 -66.97 -64.27
CA VAL A 568 -5.54 -65.61 -63.75
C VAL A 568 -6.28 -64.58 -64.58
N VAL A 569 -6.85 -63.57 -63.93
CA VAL A 569 -7.31 -62.31 -64.55
C VAL A 569 -6.45 -61.20 -63.98
N LYS A 570 -5.48 -60.69 -64.75
CA LYS A 570 -4.60 -59.59 -64.34
C LYS A 570 -5.09 -58.27 -64.92
N ALA A 571 -5.32 -57.28 -64.06
CA ALA A 571 -5.55 -55.90 -64.43
C ALA A 571 -4.29 -55.04 -64.20
N THR A 572 -4.02 -54.11 -65.13
CA THR A 572 -2.97 -53.09 -64.98
C THR A 572 -3.49 -51.76 -65.55
N TYR A 573 -3.37 -50.68 -64.77
CA TYR A 573 -3.69 -49.32 -65.19
C TYR A 573 -2.67 -48.36 -64.57
N GLU A 574 -2.05 -47.53 -65.39
CA GLU A 574 -0.87 -46.73 -65.03
C GLU A 574 0.20 -47.58 -64.29
N ASN A 575 0.53 -47.24 -63.04
CA ASN A 575 1.48 -48.01 -62.21
C ASN A 575 0.80 -49.15 -61.43
N ALA A 576 -0.53 -49.10 -61.29
CA ALA A 576 -1.29 -49.97 -60.41
C ALA A 576 -1.57 -51.34 -61.04
N ASN A 577 -1.56 -52.37 -60.21
CA ASN A 577 -1.70 -53.75 -60.62
C ASN A 577 -2.72 -54.50 -59.74
N GLY A 578 -3.40 -55.47 -60.33
CA GLY A 578 -4.37 -56.34 -59.66
C GLY A 578 -4.43 -57.73 -60.29
N SER A 579 -4.80 -58.74 -59.52
CA SER A 579 -4.99 -60.11 -60.04
C SER A 579 -6.07 -60.89 -59.29
N GLY A 580 -7.08 -61.36 -60.01
CA GLY A 580 -8.08 -62.33 -59.55
C GLY A 580 -7.83 -63.72 -60.13
N TYR A 581 -8.47 -64.74 -59.56
CA TYR A 581 -8.30 -66.15 -59.94
C TYR A 581 -9.65 -66.84 -60.15
N ILE A 582 -9.73 -67.75 -61.12
CA ILE A 582 -10.93 -68.55 -61.43
C ILE A 582 -10.59 -69.97 -61.86
N ASP A 583 -11.26 -70.98 -61.29
CA ASP A 583 -11.21 -72.36 -61.77
C ASP A 583 -12.21 -72.57 -62.90
N VAL A 584 -11.74 -72.94 -64.10
CA VAL A 584 -12.56 -73.12 -65.29
C VAL A 584 -12.68 -74.60 -65.64
N GLN A 585 -13.88 -75.18 -65.49
CA GLN A 585 -14.12 -76.58 -65.81
C GLN A 585 -14.07 -76.83 -67.34
N PRO A 586 -13.20 -77.72 -67.84
CA PRO A 586 -13.02 -77.93 -69.29
C PRO A 586 -14.20 -78.66 -69.93
N THR A 587 -14.50 -78.32 -71.19
CA THR A 587 -15.61 -78.90 -71.96
C THR A 587 -15.15 -79.64 -73.22
N LEU A 588 -15.95 -80.63 -73.65
CA LEU A 588 -15.68 -81.44 -74.84
C LEU A 588 -15.64 -80.57 -76.11
N LEU A 589 -14.60 -80.76 -76.93
CA LEU A 589 -14.36 -79.98 -78.16
C LEU A 589 -14.22 -78.46 -77.91
N SER A 590 -13.58 -78.07 -76.80
CA SER A 590 -13.17 -76.69 -76.50
C SER A 590 -14.32 -75.68 -76.56
N GLY A 591 -15.47 -76.02 -75.95
CA GLY A 591 -16.65 -75.16 -75.87
C GLY A 591 -17.41 -74.91 -77.19
N GLN A 592 -16.90 -75.36 -78.34
CA GLN A 592 -17.37 -74.93 -79.67
C GLN A 592 -18.80 -75.39 -80.04
N PHE A 593 -19.41 -76.24 -79.21
CA PHE A 593 -20.78 -76.75 -79.33
C PHE A 593 -21.62 -76.56 -78.05
N GLY A 594 -21.22 -75.63 -77.17
CA GLY A 594 -21.88 -75.38 -75.90
C GLY A 594 -21.60 -76.47 -74.85
N SER A 595 -22.49 -76.58 -73.85
CA SER A 595 -22.29 -77.50 -72.73
C SER A 595 -22.28 -78.97 -73.16
N SER A 596 -21.51 -79.78 -72.44
CA SER A 596 -21.26 -81.20 -72.77
C SER A 596 -22.55 -82.03 -72.96
N THR A 597 -23.62 -81.67 -72.25
CA THR A 597 -24.96 -82.26 -72.38
C THR A 597 -25.55 -82.11 -73.79
N GLN A 598 -25.35 -80.97 -74.46
CA GLN A 598 -25.85 -80.72 -75.82
C GLN A 598 -25.06 -81.53 -76.85
N VAL A 599 -23.75 -81.62 -76.69
CA VAL A 599 -22.86 -82.42 -77.57
C VAL A 599 -23.22 -83.91 -77.52
N ILE A 600 -23.47 -84.45 -76.33
CA ILE A 600 -23.87 -85.86 -76.13
C ILE A 600 -25.24 -86.14 -76.78
N ALA A 601 -26.21 -85.23 -76.64
CA ALA A 601 -27.52 -85.36 -77.26
C ALA A 601 -27.45 -85.36 -78.80
N GLY A 602 -26.64 -84.46 -79.40
CA GLY A 602 -26.42 -84.43 -80.84
C GLY A 602 -25.74 -85.69 -81.39
N GLY A 603 -24.72 -86.19 -80.68
CA GLY A 603 -24.01 -87.42 -81.05
C GLY A 603 -24.89 -88.67 -81.09
N ALA A 604 -25.81 -88.81 -80.12
CA ALA A 604 -26.74 -89.94 -80.06
C ALA A 604 -27.67 -90.01 -81.29
N ILE A 605 -28.13 -88.85 -81.81
CA ILE A 605 -29.00 -88.77 -82.98
C ILE A 605 -28.28 -89.30 -84.22
N LEU A 606 -27.04 -88.84 -84.49
CA LEU A 606 -26.25 -89.30 -85.63
C LEU A 606 -25.94 -90.80 -85.58
N ILE A 607 -25.63 -91.34 -84.40
CA ILE A 607 -25.35 -92.78 -84.22
C ILE A 607 -26.61 -93.62 -84.50
N SER A 608 -27.78 -93.21 -83.98
CA SER A 608 -29.04 -93.93 -84.23
C SER A 608 -29.43 -93.96 -85.72
N MET A 609 -29.25 -92.85 -86.43
CA MET A 609 -29.54 -92.76 -87.87
C MET A 609 -28.66 -93.72 -88.69
N LEU A 610 -27.38 -93.86 -88.33
CA LEU A 610 -26.45 -94.77 -89.01
C LEU A 610 -26.82 -96.25 -88.79
N ILE A 611 -27.28 -96.62 -87.59
CA ILE A 611 -27.75 -97.98 -87.28
C ILE A 611 -28.98 -98.36 -88.12
N VAL A 612 -29.94 -97.42 -88.31
CA VAL A 612 -31.14 -97.66 -89.13
C VAL A 612 -30.77 -97.95 -90.60
N VAL A 613 -29.81 -97.22 -91.18
CA VAL A 613 -29.35 -97.44 -92.56
C VAL A 613 -28.74 -98.86 -92.73
N VAL A 614 -27.97 -99.32 -91.75
CA VAL A 614 -27.39 -100.69 -91.77
C VAL A 614 -28.48 -101.75 -91.68
N LEU A 615 -29.48 -101.58 -90.81
CA LEU A 615 -30.59 -102.52 -90.66
C LEU A 615 -31.43 -102.66 -91.94
N VAL A 616 -31.72 -101.54 -92.64
CA VAL A 616 -32.41 -101.57 -93.94
C VAL A 616 -31.60 -102.32 -95.00
N ALA A 617 -30.28 -102.11 -95.04
CA ALA A 617 -29.40 -102.84 -95.97
C ALA A 617 -29.34 -104.35 -95.70
N VAL A 618 -29.41 -104.77 -94.43
CA VAL A 618 -29.50 -106.19 -94.05
C VAL A 618 -30.86 -106.78 -94.43
N TYR A 619 -31.98 -106.11 -94.11
CA TYR A 619 -33.34 -106.56 -94.44
C TYR A 619 -33.52 -106.78 -95.95
N MET A 620 -33.05 -105.83 -96.77
CA MET A 620 -33.05 -105.91 -98.24
C MET A 620 -32.25 -107.11 -98.79
N ARG A 621 -31.26 -107.60 -98.04
CA ARG A 621 -30.43 -108.74 -98.42
C ARG A 621 -31.03 -110.08 -98.01
N VAL A 622 -31.68 -110.15 -96.85
CA VAL A 622 -32.37 -111.36 -96.35
C VAL A 622 -33.63 -111.66 -97.16
N LYS A 623 -34.42 -110.65 -97.53
CA LYS A 623 -35.69 -110.78 -98.27
C LYS A 623 -35.57 -111.41 -99.67
N ARG A 624 -34.36 -111.71 -100.15
CA ARG A 624 -34.11 -112.34 -101.46
C ARG A 624 -33.91 -113.87 -101.41
N ILE A 625 -33.93 -114.48 -100.21
CA ILE A 625 -33.51 -115.89 -100.03
C ILE A 625 -34.61 -116.82 -99.51
N ALA A 626 -35.68 -116.32 -98.89
CA ALA A 626 -36.80 -117.13 -98.40
C ALA A 626 -38.14 -116.68 -99.03
N ASN A 627 -38.81 -117.59 -99.72
CA ASN A 627 -40.17 -117.42 -100.27
C ASN A 627 -40.83 -118.80 -100.45
N GLU A 628 -40.92 -119.57 -99.36
CA GLU A 628 -41.66 -120.84 -99.29
C GLU A 628 -42.04 -121.10 -97.82
N TYR A 629 -43.17 -121.77 -97.60
CA TYR A 629 -43.81 -122.11 -96.32
C TYR A 629 -44.53 -120.98 -95.56
N ASP A 630 -45.85 -120.98 -95.76
CA ASP A 630 -46.90 -120.38 -94.93
C ASP A 630 -47.21 -121.23 -93.68
N GLU A 631 -48.26 -120.84 -92.93
CA GLU A 631 -49.07 -121.65 -91.98
C GLU A 631 -48.37 -122.07 -90.65
N GLU A 632 -48.79 -121.52 -89.50
CA GLU A 632 -49.72 -122.13 -88.48
C GLU A 632 -48.93 -122.94 -87.40
N GLU A 633 -49.29 -123.04 -86.11
CA GLU A 633 -50.50 -122.69 -85.33
C GLU A 633 -50.14 -122.47 -83.82
N GLU A 634 -51.04 -121.85 -83.03
CA GLU A 634 -51.34 -121.98 -81.57
C GLU A 634 -50.22 -122.02 -80.47
N GLU A 635 -50.17 -121.09 -79.48
CA GLU A 635 -50.86 -121.00 -78.15
C GLU A 635 -50.13 -121.77 -76.99
N GLU A 636 -50.21 -121.47 -75.68
CA GLU A 636 -51.12 -120.73 -74.76
C GLU A 636 -50.32 -119.63 -73.95
N GLU A 637 -50.85 -118.43 -73.63
CA GLU A 637 -51.62 -117.99 -72.41
C GLU A 637 -50.77 -117.91 -71.09
N VAL A 638 -51.00 -117.05 -70.07
CA VAL A 638 -52.22 -116.56 -69.40
C VAL A 638 -52.10 -115.11 -68.82
N ASP A 639 -53.20 -114.36 -68.94
CA ASP A 639 -53.72 -113.15 -68.24
C ASP A 639 -53.02 -111.78 -68.07
N ALA A 640 -53.90 -110.78 -68.17
CA ALA A 640 -53.77 -109.33 -67.98
C ALA A 640 -54.29 -108.93 -66.55
N PRO A 641 -54.92 -107.76 -66.24
CA PRO A 641 -55.10 -106.49 -66.96
C PRO A 641 -54.87 -105.18 -66.15
N GLN A 642 -54.77 -104.03 -66.86
CA GLN A 642 -55.23 -102.67 -66.43
C GLN A 642 -54.61 -102.00 -65.17
N GLU A 643 -54.60 -100.67 -64.95
CA GLU A 643 -54.76 -99.50 -65.83
C GLU A 643 -54.01 -98.26 -65.27
N MET A 644 -53.94 -97.21 -66.10
CA MET A 644 -53.71 -95.77 -65.85
C MET A 644 -53.62 -95.24 -64.39
N GLY A 645 -52.54 -94.50 -64.06
CA GLY A 645 -52.39 -93.74 -62.80
C GLY A 645 -51.22 -92.73 -62.80
N GLN A 646 -51.21 -91.76 -61.87
CA GLN A 646 -50.27 -90.61 -61.84
C GLN A 646 -49.50 -90.45 -60.50
N SER A 647 -48.36 -89.74 -60.58
CA SER A 647 -47.80 -88.80 -59.56
C SER A 647 -46.92 -89.27 -58.38
N MET A 648 -45.71 -88.68 -58.33
CA MET A 648 -44.83 -88.31 -57.18
C MET A 648 -44.60 -89.19 -55.93
N GLY A 649 -43.33 -89.28 -55.48
CA GLY A 649 -43.00 -89.28 -54.04
C GLY A 649 -41.60 -89.75 -53.57
N GLN A 650 -40.96 -88.93 -52.69
CA GLN A 650 -40.18 -89.29 -51.47
C GLN A 650 -38.75 -89.93 -51.50
N THR A 651 -37.73 -89.15 -51.07
CA THR A 651 -36.87 -89.24 -49.82
C THR A 651 -36.65 -90.59 -49.05
N PRO A 652 -35.75 -90.73 -48.02
CA PRO A 652 -34.47 -90.08 -47.58
C PRO A 652 -33.36 -91.19 -47.26
N PRO A 653 -32.64 -91.41 -46.10
CA PRO A 653 -32.14 -90.62 -44.94
C PRO A 653 -30.59 -90.77 -44.58
N PRO A 654 -30.02 -91.24 -43.40
CA PRO A 654 -28.97 -90.45 -42.68
C PRO A 654 -27.81 -91.11 -41.81
N LEU A 655 -26.91 -90.27 -41.26
CA LEU A 655 -26.34 -90.23 -39.86
C LEU A 655 -25.16 -91.09 -39.28
N GLY A 656 -24.52 -90.53 -38.22
CA GLY A 656 -23.64 -91.15 -37.16
C GLY A 656 -22.64 -90.14 -36.52
N GLY A 657 -22.07 -90.24 -35.29
CA GLY A 657 -22.38 -91.02 -34.06
C GLY A 657 -21.22 -91.18 -33.02
N ILE A 658 -21.50 -91.02 -31.69
CA ILE A 658 -20.71 -91.49 -30.48
C ILE A 658 -19.39 -90.71 -30.11
N VAL A 659 -18.93 -90.33 -28.86
CA VAL A 659 -19.21 -90.52 -27.38
C VAL A 659 -18.30 -91.57 -26.65
N ALA A 660 -17.55 -91.40 -25.52
CA ALA A 660 -17.09 -90.33 -24.58
C ALA A 660 -15.75 -90.84 -23.88
N PRO A 661 -15.36 -90.77 -22.56
CA PRO A 661 -15.91 -90.21 -21.29
C PRO A 661 -15.01 -89.18 -20.49
N PRO A 662 -14.39 -89.36 -19.26
CA PRO A 662 -14.70 -88.41 -18.17
C PRO A 662 -13.59 -87.81 -17.23
N HIS A 663 -13.96 -86.65 -16.63
CA HIS A 663 -13.59 -86.06 -15.31
C HIS A 663 -12.21 -85.38 -15.09
N GLY A 664 -12.25 -84.09 -14.71
CA GLY A 664 -11.14 -83.38 -14.02
C GLY A 664 -11.32 -81.85 -13.91
N MET A 665 -11.62 -81.35 -12.69
CA MET A 665 -11.73 -79.93 -12.29
C MET A 665 -12.89 -79.10 -12.89
N ALA A 666 -13.24 -78.00 -12.23
CA ALA A 666 -14.45 -77.21 -12.49
C ALA A 666 -14.23 -75.70 -12.31
N MET A 667 -14.81 -74.92 -13.22
CA MET A 667 -14.99 -73.46 -13.16
C MET A 667 -16.42 -73.16 -13.64
N PRO A 668 -17.16 -72.19 -13.06
CA PRO A 668 -18.57 -71.96 -13.38
C PRO A 668 -18.83 -71.08 -14.61
N MET A 669 -19.91 -71.37 -15.32
CA MET A 669 -20.59 -70.58 -16.35
C MET A 669 -22.09 -70.95 -16.34
N PRO A 670 -23.01 -70.22 -17.02
CA PRO A 670 -23.08 -68.79 -17.31
C PRO A 670 -24.29 -68.18 -16.55
N PRO A 671 -25.15 -67.29 -17.11
CA PRO A 671 -26.21 -67.80 -18.01
C PRO A 671 -26.69 -66.84 -19.15
N SER A 672 -27.45 -67.41 -20.08
CA SER A 672 -28.34 -66.76 -21.08
C SER A 672 -29.16 -67.86 -21.78
N PRO A 673 -30.33 -67.61 -22.42
CA PRO A 673 -31.25 -66.46 -22.40
C PRO A 673 -32.73 -66.94 -22.16
N MET A 674 -33.71 -66.29 -22.84
CA MET A 674 -35.16 -66.65 -23.07
C MET A 674 -36.18 -65.79 -22.28
N LEU A 675 -37.38 -65.46 -22.82
CA LEU A 675 -38.06 -65.83 -24.08
C LEU A 675 -38.92 -64.64 -24.62
N GLY A 676 -39.08 -64.45 -25.94
CA GLY A 676 -39.81 -63.27 -26.47
C GLY A 676 -40.41 -63.26 -27.89
N THR A 677 -40.30 -64.33 -28.70
CA THR A 677 -41.03 -64.56 -29.98
C THR A 677 -41.16 -63.40 -31.00
N GLU A 678 -40.31 -63.40 -32.04
CA GLU A 678 -40.59 -62.71 -33.31
C GLU A 678 -41.04 -63.70 -34.41
N LYS A 679 -41.94 -63.25 -35.33
CA LYS A 679 -42.03 -63.84 -36.68
C LYS A 679 -42.65 -62.96 -37.79
N GLY A 680 -42.04 -61.81 -38.04
CA GLY A 680 -41.73 -61.30 -39.39
C GLY A 680 -42.83 -60.81 -40.35
N LYS A 681 -42.50 -59.73 -41.07
CA LYS A 681 -42.83 -59.52 -42.49
C LYS A 681 -41.82 -58.57 -43.14
N ARG A 682 -41.77 -58.59 -44.48
CA ARG A 682 -40.77 -57.87 -45.29
C ARG A 682 -40.94 -56.35 -45.19
N LEU A 683 -39.83 -55.62 -45.10
CA LEU A 683 -39.76 -54.20 -45.41
C LEU A 683 -39.53 -53.97 -46.91
N PRO A 684 -40.07 -52.89 -47.51
CA PRO A 684 -39.70 -52.43 -48.85
C PRO A 684 -38.39 -51.62 -48.82
N PRO A 685 -37.68 -51.45 -49.95
CA PRO A 685 -36.60 -50.48 -50.06
C PRO A 685 -37.15 -49.05 -49.96
N SER A 686 -36.39 -48.17 -49.30
CA SER A 686 -36.63 -46.72 -49.23
C SER A 686 -35.60 -45.97 -50.10
N PRO A 687 -35.90 -44.73 -50.53
CA PRO A 687 -35.31 -44.16 -51.75
C PRO A 687 -33.86 -43.66 -51.59
N PRO A 688 -33.11 -43.51 -52.70
CA PRO A 688 -31.81 -42.85 -52.68
C PRO A 688 -31.92 -41.37 -52.28
N PRO A 689 -30.85 -40.76 -51.73
CA PRO A 689 -30.77 -39.33 -51.51
C PRO A 689 -30.88 -38.56 -52.85
N PRO A 690 -31.41 -37.32 -52.85
CA PRO A 690 -31.61 -36.55 -54.08
C PRO A 690 -30.27 -36.13 -54.70
N ALA A 691 -30.08 -36.46 -55.98
CA ALA A 691 -28.91 -36.02 -56.74
C ALA A 691 -28.94 -34.51 -56.99
N PHE A 692 -27.90 -33.79 -56.58
CA PHE A 692 -27.66 -32.42 -57.04
C PHE A 692 -27.06 -32.45 -58.44
N MET A 693 -27.74 -31.79 -59.38
CA MET A 693 -27.37 -31.75 -60.79
C MET A 693 -26.20 -30.81 -61.05
N PHE A 694 -25.09 -31.32 -61.58
CA PHE A 694 -24.06 -30.47 -62.19
C PHE A 694 -24.57 -29.86 -63.50
N GLY A 695 -24.48 -28.53 -63.63
CA GLY A 695 -24.65 -27.83 -64.90
C GLY A 695 -23.38 -27.92 -65.73
N THR A 696 -23.43 -28.57 -66.89
CA THR A 696 -22.26 -28.78 -67.76
C THR A 696 -22.01 -27.59 -68.70
N GLY A 697 -20.74 -27.26 -68.97
CA GLY A 697 -20.38 -26.17 -69.89
C GLY A 697 -18.89 -25.83 -69.94
N ILE A 698 -18.11 -26.60 -70.71
CA ILE A 698 -16.66 -26.37 -70.89
C ILE A 698 -16.42 -25.48 -72.12
N THR A 699 -15.66 -24.38 -72.00
CA THR A 699 -14.49 -24.01 -72.85
C THR A 699 -13.94 -22.60 -72.56
N SER A 700 -12.70 -22.54 -72.05
CA SER A 700 -11.65 -21.53 -72.29
C SER A 700 -12.02 -20.06 -72.63
N ASN A 701 -11.57 -19.10 -71.81
CA ASN A 701 -10.23 -18.47 -71.98
C ASN A 701 -9.80 -17.60 -70.75
N SER A 702 -8.52 -17.23 -70.69
CA SER A 702 -7.88 -16.15 -69.89
C SER A 702 -8.10 -16.06 -68.36
N SER A 703 -7.15 -16.67 -67.63
CA SER A 703 -6.34 -16.06 -66.55
C SER A 703 -6.95 -15.23 -65.39
N SER A 704 -6.73 -15.76 -64.17
CA SER A 704 -6.32 -15.09 -62.91
C SER A 704 -7.23 -14.04 -62.23
N ALA A 705 -7.97 -14.50 -61.23
CA ALA A 705 -8.09 -13.88 -59.89
C ALA A 705 -8.39 -15.00 -58.86
N GLN A 706 -7.97 -14.85 -57.59
CA GLN A 706 -8.16 -15.88 -56.54
C GLN A 706 -9.58 -15.84 -55.92
N PRO A 707 -10.06 -16.95 -55.34
CA PRO A 707 -11.33 -16.99 -54.62
C PRO A 707 -11.28 -16.20 -53.30
N ILE A 708 -12.44 -15.70 -52.86
CA ILE A 708 -12.60 -14.93 -51.63
C ILE A 708 -13.05 -15.88 -50.49
N PRO A 709 -12.40 -15.88 -49.31
CA PRO A 709 -12.82 -16.64 -48.14
C PRO A 709 -14.26 -16.35 -47.69
N GLY A 710 -14.95 -17.36 -47.15
CA GLY A 710 -16.37 -17.25 -46.82
C GLY A 710 -16.85 -18.15 -45.69
N VAL A 711 -17.19 -17.51 -44.56
CA VAL A 711 -18.20 -17.92 -43.57
C VAL A 711 -18.01 -19.30 -42.90
N PHE A 712 -17.44 -19.29 -41.69
CA PHE A 712 -17.58 -20.39 -40.73
C PHE A 712 -19.05 -20.59 -40.30
N VAL A 713 -19.42 -21.84 -40.05
CA VAL A 713 -20.65 -22.22 -39.34
C VAL A 713 -20.26 -22.69 -37.93
N ARG A 714 -20.57 -21.91 -36.89
CA ARG A 714 -20.42 -22.37 -35.49
C ARG A 714 -21.47 -23.45 -35.19
N SER A 715 -21.02 -24.60 -34.72
CA SER A 715 -21.85 -25.66 -34.14
C SER A 715 -21.97 -25.51 -32.62
N GLU A 716 -22.77 -24.54 -32.15
CA GLU A 716 -23.05 -24.41 -30.71
C GLU A 716 -23.85 -25.64 -30.23
N PRO A 717 -23.42 -26.37 -29.18
CA PRO A 717 -24.08 -27.60 -28.71
C PRO A 717 -25.44 -27.34 -28.01
N LYS A 718 -25.93 -26.10 -28.00
CA LYS A 718 -27.11 -25.66 -27.25
C LYS A 718 -28.47 -26.03 -27.88
N TYR A 719 -28.45 -26.69 -29.04
CA TYR A 719 -29.64 -27.16 -29.77
C TYR A 719 -29.65 -28.68 -30.04
N GLY A 720 -29.36 -29.47 -29.01
CA GLY A 720 -29.69 -30.90 -29.01
C GLY A 720 -31.20 -31.14 -29.14
N TRP A 721 -31.61 -32.10 -29.98
CA TRP A 721 -33.02 -32.44 -30.18
C TRP A 721 -33.59 -33.23 -28.98
N GLY A 722 -34.41 -32.58 -28.17
CA GLY A 722 -35.08 -33.21 -27.02
C GLY A 722 -36.19 -34.20 -27.42
N ASP A 723 -36.40 -35.19 -26.57
CA ASP A 723 -37.46 -36.21 -26.70
C ASP A 723 -38.87 -35.55 -26.72
N PRO A 724 -39.75 -35.86 -27.69
CA PRO A 724 -41.09 -35.27 -27.78
C PRO A 724 -42.07 -35.59 -26.64
N THR A 725 -41.72 -36.43 -25.67
CA THR A 725 -42.66 -36.99 -24.68
C THR A 725 -42.76 -36.26 -23.33
N GLN A 726 -41.98 -35.20 -23.10
CA GLN A 726 -42.06 -34.42 -21.84
C GLN A 726 -42.29 -32.92 -22.05
N GLN A 727 -43.47 -32.44 -21.63
CA GLN A 727 -43.81 -31.01 -21.51
C GLN A 727 -44.55 -30.73 -20.20
N PRO A 728 -44.05 -29.77 -19.40
CA PRO A 728 -44.86 -28.89 -18.56
C PRO A 728 -45.19 -27.57 -19.30
N LEU A 729 -46.27 -26.90 -18.89
CA LEU A 729 -46.78 -25.68 -19.53
C LEU A 729 -46.08 -24.40 -19.01
N PRO A 730 -45.83 -23.39 -19.87
CA PRO A 730 -45.26 -22.11 -19.44
C PRO A 730 -46.32 -21.12 -18.91
N GLN A 731 -45.90 -20.27 -17.98
CA GLN A 731 -46.44 -18.94 -17.72
C GLN A 731 -45.26 -17.95 -17.72
N GLY A 732 -45.39 -16.67 -18.08
CA GLY A 732 -46.58 -15.96 -18.54
C GLY A 732 -46.35 -14.45 -18.49
N TYR A 733 -45.57 -13.91 -19.43
CA TYR A 733 -45.27 -12.47 -19.49
C TYR A 733 -46.47 -11.64 -19.96
N GLY A 734 -46.76 -10.55 -19.24
CA GLY A 734 -47.69 -9.51 -19.64
C GLY A 734 -46.94 -8.25 -20.08
N TRP A 735 -47.33 -7.69 -21.22
CA TRP A 735 -46.92 -6.35 -21.67
C TRP A 735 -47.99 -5.34 -21.26
N GLU A 736 -47.59 -4.10 -20.95
CA GLU A 736 -48.19 -2.91 -21.57
C GLU A 736 -47.36 -1.64 -21.26
N GLN A 737 -47.29 -0.73 -22.25
CA GLN A 737 -46.83 0.65 -22.06
C GLN A 737 -48.02 1.54 -21.67
N ILE A 738 -47.74 2.76 -21.17
CA ILE A 738 -48.22 4.06 -21.72
C ILE A 738 -48.03 5.16 -20.65
N GLY A 739 -47.57 6.34 -21.09
CA GLY A 739 -47.85 7.62 -20.41
C GLY A 739 -46.86 8.04 -19.33
N GLY A 740 -45.87 8.87 -19.72
CA GLY A 740 -45.07 9.65 -18.77
C GLY A 740 -45.61 11.06 -18.58
N THR A 741 -45.15 11.74 -17.52
CA THR A 741 -45.03 13.21 -17.48
C THR A 741 -43.87 13.59 -16.54
N SER A 742 -43.35 14.80 -16.71
CA SER A 742 -42.07 15.26 -16.14
C SER A 742 -42.21 16.31 -15.03
N VAL A 743 -41.06 16.71 -14.48
CA VAL A 743 -40.81 17.87 -13.58
C VAL A 743 -41.10 17.66 -12.09
N GLY A 744 -40.08 17.95 -11.27
CA GLY A 744 -40.14 17.91 -9.80
C GLY A 744 -38.83 18.38 -9.15
N VAL A 745 -38.39 19.61 -9.45
CA VAL A 745 -37.13 20.19 -8.91
C VAL A 745 -37.32 20.72 -7.48
N GLN A 746 -36.25 20.63 -6.69
CA GLN A 746 -35.98 21.20 -5.35
C GLN A 746 -36.46 22.67 -5.16
N PRO A 747 -36.79 23.12 -3.92
CA PRO A 747 -35.77 23.41 -2.88
C PRO A 747 -36.15 23.10 -1.41
N ALA A 748 -35.18 23.31 -0.51
CA ALA A 748 -35.25 23.18 0.95
C ALA A 748 -35.16 24.58 1.64
N PRO A 749 -34.75 24.76 2.91
CA PRO A 749 -35.05 24.03 4.18
C PRO A 749 -35.63 24.96 5.28
N GLN A 750 -36.34 24.44 6.31
CA GLN A 750 -36.68 25.21 7.55
C GLN A 750 -36.79 24.37 8.83
N GLN A 751 -36.49 25.02 9.97
CA GLN A 751 -36.62 24.65 11.41
C GLN A 751 -36.83 25.98 12.20
N PRO A 752 -37.02 26.05 13.55
CA PRO A 752 -37.28 25.03 14.60
C PRO A 752 -38.45 25.39 15.57
N GLN A 753 -38.73 24.54 16.58
CA GLN A 753 -39.35 24.83 17.92
C GLN A 753 -39.74 23.48 18.64
N SER A 754 -40.01 23.34 19.96
CA SER A 754 -39.42 23.87 21.23
C SER A 754 -40.23 23.37 22.46
N GLU A 755 -39.64 22.84 23.56
CA GLU A 755 -40.33 22.69 24.88
C GLU A 755 -39.40 22.46 26.10
N ALA A 756 -39.92 22.46 27.35
CA ALA A 756 -39.15 22.65 28.62
C ALA A 756 -39.76 21.95 29.90
N PRO A 757 -39.04 21.86 31.07
CA PRO A 757 -39.29 20.89 32.19
C PRO A 757 -39.97 21.45 33.47
N PRO A 758 -40.41 20.60 34.46
CA PRO A 758 -39.66 20.22 35.71
C PRO A 758 -39.97 18.73 36.15
N PRO A 759 -39.94 18.20 37.43
CA PRO A 759 -39.45 18.62 38.79
C PRO A 759 -38.56 17.56 39.57
N PRO A 760 -38.22 17.69 40.89
CA PRO A 760 -37.10 16.92 41.53
C PRO A 760 -37.27 16.22 42.94
N ARG A 761 -36.23 15.45 43.35
CA ARG A 761 -35.78 14.99 44.73
C ARG A 761 -36.51 13.81 45.43
N PRO A 762 -35.93 13.13 46.49
CA PRO A 762 -34.83 13.52 47.42
C PRO A 762 -33.63 12.52 47.58
N LYS A 763 -32.77 12.73 48.61
CA LYS A 763 -31.56 11.94 49.02
C LYS A 763 -31.76 11.22 50.37
N GLU A 764 -30.99 10.14 50.66
CA GLU A 764 -30.44 9.84 52.01
C GLU A 764 -29.11 9.00 51.93
N LEU A 765 -28.64 8.36 53.02
CA LEU A 765 -27.20 8.12 53.36
C LEU A 765 -26.52 6.77 52.99
N GLU A 766 -25.18 6.87 52.85
CA GLU A 766 -24.01 6.02 53.26
C GLU A 766 -24.12 4.49 53.54
N GLU A 767 -23.19 3.69 52.97
CA GLU A 767 -22.17 2.86 53.69
C GLU A 767 -21.12 2.24 52.70
N GLU A 768 -20.19 1.38 53.18
CA GLU A 768 -18.85 1.13 52.58
C GLU A 768 -18.64 -0.03 51.54
N LYS A 769 -17.41 -0.07 50.98
CA LYS A 769 -16.61 -1.10 50.25
C LYS A 769 -16.91 -2.61 50.51
N PRO A 770 -16.38 -3.58 49.70
CA PRO A 770 -15.40 -3.46 48.59
C PRO A 770 -15.77 -4.22 47.28
N SER A 771 -14.81 -4.29 46.35
CA SER A 771 -14.87 -4.92 45.02
C SER A 771 -14.57 -6.42 44.96
N ALA A 772 -15.13 -7.10 43.95
CA ALA A 772 -14.50 -8.25 43.29
C ALA A 772 -15.00 -8.39 41.84
N LEU A 773 -14.08 -8.40 40.87
CA LEU A 773 -14.34 -8.84 39.48
C LEU A 773 -14.29 -10.37 39.40
N SER A 774 -14.96 -10.97 38.41
CA SER A 774 -14.86 -12.42 38.18
C SER A 774 -15.19 -12.81 36.74
N SER A 775 -14.41 -13.77 36.23
CA SER A 775 -14.61 -14.55 35.01
C SER A 775 -14.43 -13.77 33.68
N ALA A 776 -13.80 -14.33 32.63
CA ALA A 776 -13.48 -15.74 32.37
C ALA A 776 -12.16 -15.94 31.59
N LEU A 777 -11.51 -17.10 31.82
CA LEU A 777 -10.47 -17.68 30.96
C LEU A 777 -10.44 -19.20 31.16
N SER A 778 -10.53 -20.01 30.10
CA SER A 778 -10.46 -21.49 30.22
C SER A 778 -10.27 -22.24 28.87
N MET A 779 -9.02 -22.58 28.54
CA MET A 779 -8.53 -23.60 27.57
C MET A 779 -6.99 -23.41 27.53
N PHE A 780 -6.08 -24.39 27.52
CA PHE A 780 -6.14 -25.86 27.28
C PHE A 780 -5.17 -26.62 28.26
N PRO A 781 -4.80 -27.92 28.14
CA PRO A 781 -4.76 -28.82 29.32
C PRO A 781 -3.37 -29.31 29.83
N ASP A 782 -3.42 -30.14 30.87
CA ASP A 782 -2.34 -30.77 31.66
C ASP A 782 -1.26 -31.58 30.90
N SER A 783 -0.10 -31.71 31.55
CA SER A 783 0.52 -33.03 31.78
C SER A 783 1.08 -33.14 33.20
N THR A 784 0.63 -34.15 33.96
CA THR A 784 0.91 -34.31 35.40
C THR A 784 2.20 -35.10 35.68
N SER A 785 2.90 -34.75 36.76
CA SER A 785 3.93 -35.59 37.39
C SER A 785 3.57 -35.88 38.85
N ASN A 786 3.80 -37.13 39.29
CA ASN A 786 3.63 -37.60 40.66
C ASN A 786 4.75 -38.60 40.98
N ASN A 787 5.43 -38.44 42.11
CA ASN A 787 5.63 -39.46 43.15
C ASN A 787 6.63 -38.99 44.22
N ASP A 788 6.40 -39.43 45.46
CA ASP A 788 7.16 -39.08 46.66
C ASP A 788 8.45 -39.92 46.85
N ALA A 789 9.42 -39.37 47.59
CA ALA A 789 10.45 -40.13 48.29
C ALA A 789 11.00 -39.33 49.50
N GLU A 790 11.27 -40.03 50.61
CA GLU A 790 11.78 -39.48 51.87
C GLU A 790 13.32 -39.55 51.94
N SER A 791 13.98 -38.65 52.69
CA SER A 791 14.96 -38.99 53.75
C SER A 791 15.66 -37.76 54.37
N GLU A 792 16.27 -37.95 55.55
CA GLU A 792 16.82 -36.92 56.44
C GLU A 792 18.36 -36.87 56.41
N SER A 793 18.97 -35.70 56.68
CA SER A 793 20.19 -35.60 57.53
C SER A 793 20.53 -34.14 57.92
N ASP A 794 21.11 -33.99 59.12
CA ASP A 794 21.66 -32.77 59.75
C ASP A 794 22.90 -32.20 58.98
N GLU A 795 23.61 -31.10 59.33
CA GLU A 795 23.93 -30.51 60.65
C GLU A 795 24.40 -29.02 60.53
N GLU A 796 24.62 -28.31 61.66
CA GLU A 796 25.13 -26.91 61.75
C GLU A 796 26.68 -26.83 61.52
N VAL A 797 27.42 -25.70 61.33
CA VAL A 797 27.64 -24.51 62.20
C VAL A 797 28.49 -23.41 61.47
N VAL A 798 28.01 -22.15 61.53
CA VAL A 798 28.65 -20.80 61.75
C VAL A 798 30.18 -20.52 61.56
N VAL A 799 30.51 -19.24 61.24
CA VAL A 799 31.82 -18.50 61.26
C VAL A 799 32.71 -18.71 60.00
N SER A 800 33.31 -17.75 59.27
CA SER A 800 33.28 -16.27 59.04
C SER A 800 34.70 -15.66 58.98
N GLU A 801 34.91 -14.71 58.05
CA GLU A 801 36.01 -13.72 57.94
C GLU A 801 37.39 -14.10 57.32
N GLU A 802 37.94 -13.08 56.62
CA GLU A 802 39.31 -12.78 56.15
C GLU A 802 39.99 -13.51 54.95
N GLU A 803 40.56 -12.66 54.06
CA GLU A 803 41.59 -12.89 53.02
C GLU A 803 43.02 -12.78 53.67
N PRO A 804 44.21 -12.64 52.98
CA PRO A 804 44.50 -12.51 51.54
C PRO A 804 45.82 -13.16 51.01
N GLU A 805 46.19 -12.76 49.77
CA GLU A 805 47.55 -12.63 49.17
C GLU A 805 48.36 -13.85 48.62
N MET A 806 48.74 -13.71 47.33
CA MET A 806 50.03 -14.08 46.66
C MET A 806 50.48 -15.57 46.62
N GLU A 807 51.33 -16.07 45.70
CA GLU A 807 51.97 -15.64 44.43
C GLU A 807 52.53 -16.90 43.72
N GLU A 808 52.72 -16.92 42.38
CA GLU A 808 53.94 -17.45 41.69
C GLU A 808 53.85 -17.37 40.14
N GLU A 809 55.00 -17.52 39.47
CA GLU A 809 55.26 -17.22 38.04
C GLU A 809 55.38 -18.47 37.10
N VAL A 810 55.69 -18.22 35.81
CA VAL A 810 56.96 -18.61 35.12
C VAL A 810 56.71 -19.08 33.67
N GLN A 811 57.23 -18.36 32.65
CA GLN A 811 58.17 -18.86 31.61
C GLN A 811 58.50 -17.80 30.53
N GLU A 812 59.81 -17.69 30.18
CA GLU A 812 60.36 -16.88 29.07
C GLU A 812 60.46 -17.75 27.75
N ILE A 813 61.17 -17.48 26.64
CA ILE A 813 62.50 -16.86 26.35
C ILE A 813 62.56 -16.35 24.86
N PRO A 814 63.68 -15.82 24.26
CA PRO A 814 63.66 -14.51 23.57
C PRO A 814 64.29 -14.51 22.14
N GLU A 815 64.66 -13.33 21.61
CA GLU A 815 65.91 -13.16 20.81
C GLU A 815 66.43 -11.70 20.78
N GLU A 816 67.64 -11.48 20.23
CA GLU A 816 68.49 -10.25 20.36
C GLU A 816 68.94 -9.74 18.95
N ILE A 817 69.70 -8.65 18.71
CA ILE A 817 70.45 -7.64 19.50
C ILE A 817 70.69 -6.35 18.66
N ASP A 818 71.09 -5.21 19.26
CA ASP A 818 72.33 -4.42 18.95
C ASP A 818 72.25 -2.90 19.30
N SER A 819 73.38 -2.32 19.73
CA SER A 819 73.71 -0.90 20.02
C SER A 819 75.15 -0.87 20.57
N PRO A 820 76.08 0.05 20.17
CA PRO A 820 76.25 1.37 20.85
C PRO A 820 77.01 2.41 19.93
N PRO A 821 77.90 3.36 20.36
CA PRO A 821 78.19 3.98 21.68
C PRO A 821 78.45 5.53 21.70
N ASP A 822 78.75 6.07 22.90
CA ASP A 822 79.59 7.26 23.26
C ASP A 822 79.19 8.69 22.77
N ASP A 823 79.57 9.81 23.41
CA ASP A 823 80.57 10.06 24.48
C ASP A 823 80.15 11.24 25.41
N GLU A 824 80.78 11.38 26.59
CA GLU A 824 80.67 12.57 27.49
C GLU A 824 81.79 13.61 27.14
N SER A 825 81.95 14.84 27.66
CA SER A 825 81.69 15.47 28.97
C SER A 825 82.13 16.97 28.92
N ASP A 826 81.74 17.79 29.91
CA ASP A 826 82.44 19.00 30.43
C ASP A 826 82.81 20.20 29.49
N SER A 827 82.83 21.48 29.90
CA SER A 827 82.52 22.18 31.18
C SER A 827 82.36 23.73 30.91
N PRO A 828 82.51 24.72 31.84
CA PRO A 828 81.36 25.53 32.28
C PRO A 828 81.59 27.09 32.33
N THR A 829 80.77 27.78 33.14
CA THR A 829 80.89 29.12 33.79
C THR A 829 80.14 30.37 33.26
N GLU A 830 79.21 30.80 34.13
CA GLU A 830 78.86 32.17 34.60
C GLU A 830 78.09 33.20 33.71
N GLU A 831 76.91 33.57 34.25
CA GLU A 831 76.27 34.90 34.41
C GLU A 831 76.81 36.08 33.55
N TYR A 832 75.99 36.90 32.87
CA TYR A 832 75.01 37.83 33.49
C TYR A 832 73.88 38.28 32.53
N GLU A 833 72.88 38.96 33.12
CA GLU A 833 71.73 39.66 32.49
C GLU A 833 72.19 40.69 31.41
N TRP A 834 71.38 41.10 30.42
CA TRP A 834 69.96 41.47 30.44
C TRP A 834 69.20 41.19 29.13
N GLU A 835 67.87 41.19 29.21
CA GLU A 835 66.92 41.21 28.09
C GLU A 835 66.79 42.64 27.51
N ASP A 836 66.81 42.79 26.18
CA ASP A 836 65.79 43.57 25.43
C ASP A 836 65.86 43.34 23.90
N ASP A 837 64.69 43.49 23.25
CA ASP A 837 64.41 43.77 21.81
C ASP A 837 64.99 42.99 20.60
N SER A 838 64.21 43.03 19.50
CA SER A 838 64.49 42.66 18.09
C SER A 838 64.77 41.17 17.76
N GLU A 839 64.10 40.52 16.80
CA GLU A 839 63.83 40.84 15.38
C GLU A 839 65.07 40.74 14.46
N ASP A 840 64.98 39.80 13.52
CA ASP A 840 65.57 39.83 12.17
C ASP A 840 67.13 39.81 12.03
N GLU A 841 67.75 39.44 10.89
CA GLU A 841 67.23 39.13 9.54
C GLU A 841 68.27 38.24 8.76
N GLN A 842 68.06 38.11 7.43
CA GLN A 842 69.10 38.03 6.38
C GLN A 842 69.92 36.72 6.23
N THR A 843 70.25 36.22 5.02
CA THR A 843 69.79 36.45 3.62
C THR A 843 70.20 35.20 2.80
N GLU A 844 70.02 35.01 1.48
CA GLU A 844 69.72 35.87 0.31
C GLU A 844 68.99 35.00 -0.74
N SER A 845 68.11 35.48 -1.61
CA SER A 845 68.37 36.63 -2.50
C SER A 845 67.12 37.15 -3.22
N ASN A 846 66.91 38.46 -3.11
CA ASN A 846 66.47 39.45 -4.11
C ASN A 846 65.23 39.13 -4.99
N GLU A 847 64.09 39.78 -4.75
CA GLU A 847 63.67 41.11 -5.30
C GLU A 847 62.78 40.97 -6.57
N ALA A 848 61.67 41.69 -6.75
CA ALA A 848 60.93 42.62 -5.88
C ALA A 848 59.50 42.90 -6.47
N GLU A 849 58.75 43.80 -5.81
CA GLU A 849 57.54 44.50 -6.31
C GLU A 849 56.18 43.74 -6.25
N ASP A 850 55.77 43.47 -5.01
CA ASP A 850 54.67 44.15 -4.30
C ASP A 850 53.21 44.20 -4.82
N ASP A 851 52.34 44.02 -3.83
CA ASP A 851 51.05 44.70 -3.58
C ASP A 851 49.69 44.23 -4.16
N LYS A 852 48.82 43.93 -3.18
CA LYS A 852 47.40 44.31 -3.03
C LYS A 852 46.30 43.41 -3.62
N TRP A 853 45.52 42.81 -2.70
CA TRP A 853 44.07 42.62 -2.84
C TRP A 853 43.33 42.95 -1.53
N ASP A 854 42.46 43.96 -1.58
CA ASP A 854 41.30 44.07 -0.68
C ASP A 854 40.09 43.48 -1.42
N SER A 855 39.07 43.03 -0.69
CA SER A 855 37.80 42.58 -1.27
C SER A 855 36.76 43.70 -1.28
N TRP A 856 36.04 43.86 -2.40
CA TRP A 856 34.56 43.93 -2.48
C TRP A 856 34.08 44.16 -3.94
N ASP A 857 32.98 43.49 -4.28
CA ASP A 857 31.98 43.75 -5.33
C ASP A 857 32.32 43.80 -6.85
N ASN A 858 31.34 43.28 -7.63
CA ASN A 858 30.99 43.54 -9.05
C ASN A 858 31.51 42.61 -10.18
N GLU A 859 30.59 41.75 -10.65
CA GLU A 859 30.00 41.72 -12.01
C GLU A 859 30.84 41.57 -13.32
N TRP A 860 30.46 40.52 -14.08
CA TRP A 860 30.50 40.30 -15.55
C TRP A 860 31.83 40.10 -16.34
N GLU A 861 31.73 39.26 -17.38
CA GLU A 861 32.71 38.94 -18.46
C GLU A 861 34.04 38.30 -18.00
N GLY A 862 34.71 37.37 -18.70
CA GLY A 862 34.47 36.67 -19.98
C GLY A 862 35.85 36.22 -20.52
N ASP A 863 36.25 34.95 -20.42
CA ASP A 863 36.06 33.83 -21.38
C ASP A 863 37.39 33.54 -22.15
N GLU A 864 37.49 32.39 -22.84
CA GLU A 864 38.64 31.89 -23.64
C GLU A 864 39.94 31.53 -22.86
N VAL A 865 40.76 30.50 -23.18
CA VAL A 865 40.86 29.37 -24.14
C VAL A 865 41.87 28.35 -23.53
N ALA A 866 42.10 27.09 -23.91
CA ALA A 866 41.49 26.00 -24.72
C ALA A 866 42.36 24.73 -24.45
N ASP A 867 42.17 23.49 -24.94
CA ASP A 867 41.21 22.82 -25.84
C ASP A 867 40.48 21.70 -25.00
N VAL A 868 39.96 20.53 -25.42
CA VAL A 868 39.93 19.69 -26.64
C VAL A 868 38.63 18.83 -26.63
N GLU A 869 38.04 18.55 -27.80
CA GLU A 869 37.10 17.45 -28.21
C GLU A 869 36.04 16.85 -27.23
N SER A 870 34.78 16.58 -27.62
CA SER A 870 33.97 16.94 -28.82
C SER A 870 32.52 16.38 -28.71
N GLU A 871 31.51 17.15 -29.17
CA GLU A 871 30.16 16.71 -29.63
C GLU A 871 29.21 16.02 -28.60
N ASP A 872 27.89 16.24 -28.50
CA ASP A 872 26.93 17.31 -28.90
C ASP A 872 25.59 17.00 -28.12
N SER A 873 24.54 17.81 -27.89
CA SER A 873 24.08 19.12 -28.41
C SER A 873 23.10 19.83 -27.42
N SER A 874 22.39 20.86 -27.89
CA SER A 874 21.28 21.68 -27.32
C SER A 874 20.05 20.94 -26.75
N THR A 875 19.28 21.38 -25.74
CA THR A 875 18.60 22.69 -25.42
C THR A 875 17.45 23.07 -26.41
N GLU A 876 16.40 23.84 -26.07
CA GLU A 876 16.17 24.87 -25.01
C GLU A 876 14.66 25.00 -24.59
N GLU A 877 14.32 25.97 -23.74
CA GLU A 877 13.00 26.19 -23.06
C GLU A 877 12.06 27.23 -23.76
N GLY A 878 10.89 27.58 -23.17
CA GLY A 878 10.32 28.95 -23.32
C GLY A 878 8.82 29.20 -23.61
N SER A 879 7.91 28.83 -22.69
CA SER A 879 6.67 29.55 -22.26
C SER A 879 5.68 30.33 -23.19
N GLU A 880 4.39 30.27 -22.78
CA GLU A 880 3.28 31.25 -22.92
C GLU A 880 2.24 31.21 -24.08
N GLU A 881 1.10 31.87 -23.84
CA GLU A 881 -0.28 31.53 -24.25
C GLU A 881 -0.70 31.89 -25.70
N VAL A 882 -1.71 31.17 -26.23
CA VAL A 882 -2.94 31.75 -26.85
C VAL A 882 -3.98 30.65 -27.15
N ASP A 883 -5.26 31.00 -27.01
CA ASP A 883 -6.41 30.08 -27.13
C ASP A 883 -6.98 29.96 -28.57
N ASP A 884 -7.91 29.03 -28.75
CA ASP A 884 -8.92 28.96 -29.81
C ASP A 884 -8.48 28.61 -31.26
N LYS A 885 -8.44 27.30 -31.60
CA LYS A 885 -8.88 26.83 -32.93
C LYS A 885 -9.30 25.36 -33.03
N ILE A 886 -10.48 25.15 -33.61
CA ILE A 886 -11.11 23.85 -33.84
C ILE A 886 -10.45 23.09 -35.01
N THR A 887 -10.04 21.84 -34.76
CA THR A 887 -10.16 20.72 -35.71
C THR A 887 -10.40 19.43 -34.93
N GLU A 888 -11.61 18.87 -35.03
CA GLU A 888 -11.93 17.54 -34.49
C GLU A 888 -11.28 16.42 -35.33
N ALA A 889 -11.02 15.28 -34.69
CA ALA A 889 -10.43 14.10 -35.35
C ALA A 889 -11.47 13.30 -36.16
N VAL A 890 -11.03 12.65 -37.24
CA VAL A 890 -11.76 11.54 -37.87
C VAL A 890 -10.79 10.50 -38.42
N GLU A 891 -10.63 9.37 -37.71
CA GLU A 891 -10.09 8.16 -38.32
C GLU A 891 -11.17 7.41 -39.13
N PRO A 892 -10.83 6.86 -40.31
CA PRO A 892 -11.79 6.15 -41.15
C PRO A 892 -12.03 4.71 -40.68
N GLY A 893 -13.16 4.44 -40.02
CA GLY A 893 -13.54 3.06 -39.67
C GLY A 893 -15.01 2.81 -39.33
N LEU A 894 -15.69 3.75 -38.69
CA LEU A 894 -17.04 3.51 -38.15
C LEU A 894 -18.18 3.48 -39.18
N GLY A 895 -17.95 3.94 -40.41
CA GLY A 895 -19.01 4.04 -41.43
C GLY A 895 -19.93 5.26 -41.25
N PRO A 896 -20.87 5.49 -42.17
CA PRO A 896 -21.84 6.57 -42.07
C PRO A 896 -22.81 6.33 -40.92
N CYS A 897 -23.12 7.38 -40.14
CA CYS A 897 -24.03 7.33 -39.00
C CYS A 897 -25.27 8.22 -39.21
N THR A 898 -26.26 8.08 -38.33
CA THR A 898 -27.45 8.93 -38.26
C THR A 898 -27.19 10.19 -37.44
N GLU A 899 -28.12 11.16 -37.49
CA GLU A 899 -28.15 12.38 -36.65
C GLU A 899 -28.18 12.11 -35.12
N LYS A 900 -28.18 10.84 -34.69
CA LYS A 900 -28.11 10.40 -33.29
C LYS A 900 -26.85 9.60 -32.95
N GLY A 901 -25.89 9.49 -33.86
CA GLY A 901 -24.65 8.71 -33.69
C GLY A 901 -24.77 7.21 -34.00
N GLU A 902 -25.96 6.67 -34.25
CA GLU A 902 -26.14 5.26 -34.63
C GLU A 902 -25.54 4.98 -36.01
N ILE A 903 -24.59 4.03 -36.09
CA ILE A 903 -23.93 3.59 -37.32
C ILE A 903 -24.91 2.82 -38.23
N LEU A 904 -24.88 3.11 -39.53
CA LEU A 904 -25.67 2.40 -40.54
C LEU A 904 -25.04 1.04 -40.88
N LYS A 905 -25.86 0.00 -41.10
CA LYS A 905 -25.37 -1.32 -41.50
C LYS A 905 -25.02 -1.35 -43.00
N PRO A 906 -23.85 -1.87 -43.40
CA PRO A 906 -23.51 -2.05 -44.82
C PRO A 906 -24.39 -3.12 -45.49
N LEU A 907 -24.46 -3.08 -46.82
CA LEU A 907 -25.06 -4.12 -47.66
C LEU A 907 -24.01 -5.18 -48.08
N PRO A 908 -24.45 -6.37 -48.52
CA PRO A 908 -23.56 -7.37 -49.12
C PRO A 908 -22.77 -6.77 -50.30
N GLY A 909 -21.44 -6.79 -50.22
CA GLY A 909 -20.54 -6.14 -51.19
C GLY A 909 -19.98 -4.78 -50.74
N THR A 910 -20.12 -4.41 -49.46
CA THR A 910 -19.48 -3.24 -48.83
C THR A 910 -19.10 -3.62 -47.40
N LYS A 911 -17.92 -3.24 -46.89
CA LYS A 911 -17.62 -3.38 -45.45
C LYS A 911 -18.03 -2.13 -44.68
N SER A 912 -18.29 -2.28 -43.38
CA SER A 912 -18.47 -1.12 -42.50
C SER A 912 -17.18 -0.32 -42.46
N GLY A 913 -17.27 1.01 -42.64
CA GLY A 913 -16.10 1.88 -42.75
C GLY A 913 -15.58 2.08 -44.18
N GLU A 914 -16.06 1.33 -45.17
CA GLU A 914 -15.71 1.52 -46.59
C GLU A 914 -16.80 2.31 -47.35
N SER A 915 -16.41 3.08 -48.36
CA SER A 915 -17.33 3.76 -49.29
C SER A 915 -18.15 2.73 -50.08
N GLY A 916 -19.48 2.79 -50.02
CA GLY A 916 -20.35 1.80 -50.64
C GLY A 916 -21.81 1.87 -50.18
N TRP A 917 -22.51 0.73 -50.23
CA TRP A 917 -23.94 0.65 -49.97
C TRP A 917 -24.25 0.33 -48.49
N TYR A 918 -25.16 1.09 -47.90
CA TYR A 918 -25.63 0.96 -46.51
C TYR A 918 -27.15 1.02 -46.42
N PHE A 919 -27.72 0.27 -45.48
CA PHE A 919 -29.13 0.36 -45.09
C PHE A 919 -29.36 1.63 -44.29
N ASP A 920 -30.27 2.49 -44.75
CA ASP A 920 -30.72 3.65 -43.97
C ASP A 920 -31.58 3.23 -42.75
N SER A 921 -31.90 4.18 -41.88
CA SER A 921 -32.69 3.96 -40.66
C SER A 921 -34.12 3.44 -40.89
N ASN A 922 -34.55 3.27 -42.14
CA ASN A 922 -35.83 2.67 -42.53
C ASN A 922 -35.64 1.32 -43.27
N GLY A 923 -34.42 0.77 -43.27
CA GLY A 923 -34.07 -0.51 -43.89
C GLY A 923 -33.94 -0.47 -45.41
N LYS A 924 -33.71 0.70 -46.03
CA LYS A 924 -33.56 0.82 -47.50
C LYS A 924 -32.11 1.04 -47.91
N PRO A 925 -31.65 0.49 -49.05
CA PRO A 925 -30.29 0.70 -49.54
C PRO A 925 -30.04 2.15 -49.97
N SER A 926 -28.86 2.67 -49.62
CA SER A 926 -28.37 4.01 -49.94
C SER A 926 -26.85 4.00 -50.12
N LEU A 927 -26.31 4.90 -50.95
CA LEU A 927 -24.87 4.95 -51.28
C LEU A 927 -24.18 6.07 -50.50
N TRP A 928 -23.02 5.76 -49.91
CA TRP A 928 -22.24 6.65 -49.04
C TRP A 928 -20.74 6.58 -49.35
N GLU A 929 -20.03 7.67 -49.09
CA GLU A 929 -18.60 7.80 -49.38
C GLU A 929 -17.88 8.58 -48.27
N PHE A 930 -16.68 8.14 -47.90
CA PHE A 930 -15.81 8.87 -46.97
C PHE A 930 -14.95 9.90 -47.71
N ARG A 931 -14.92 11.13 -47.18
CA ARG A 931 -14.17 12.28 -47.72
C ARG A 931 -13.40 12.95 -46.59
N SER A 932 -12.51 13.90 -46.91
CA SER A 932 -11.63 14.58 -45.94
C SER A 932 -12.34 15.51 -44.92
N ILE A 933 -13.66 15.34 -44.74
CA ILE A 933 -14.52 16.02 -43.76
C ILE A 933 -15.52 15.03 -43.11
N GLY A 934 -15.34 13.72 -43.29
CA GLY A 934 -16.27 12.69 -42.82
C GLY A 934 -17.11 12.04 -43.94
N TRP A 935 -18.26 11.48 -43.57
CA TRP A 935 -19.15 10.70 -44.45
C TRP A 935 -20.21 11.55 -45.16
N GLU A 936 -20.37 11.36 -46.47
CA GLU A 936 -21.41 12.01 -47.27
C GLU A 936 -22.33 10.98 -47.97
N ARG A 937 -23.64 11.29 -48.06
CA ARG A 937 -24.65 10.48 -48.77
C ARG A 937 -24.80 10.94 -50.21
N ILE A 938 -24.57 10.03 -51.15
CA ILE A 938 -24.78 10.27 -52.59
C ILE A 938 -26.28 10.13 -52.92
N LYS A 939 -26.77 10.97 -53.85
CA LYS A 939 -28.19 11.04 -54.28
C LYS A 939 -28.47 10.28 -55.57
#